data_AF-A0A8H4JSP5-F1
#
_entry.id   AF-A0A8H4JSP5-F1
#
_cell.length_a   1.000
_cell.length_b   1.000
_cell.length_c   1.000
_cell.angle_alpha   90.00
_cell.angle_beta   90.00
_cell.angle_gamma   90.00
#
_symmetry.space_group_name_H-M   'P 1'
#
loop_
_entity.id
_entity.type
_entity.pdbx_description
1 polymer ?
#
loop_
_entity_poly.entity_id
_entity_poly.type
_entity_poly.pdbx_seq_one_letter_code
_entity_poly.pdbx_strand_id
1 'polypeptide(L)'
;MFEEKIVDFKPSSRSIPLLGASIVVDQSDCPVVIRAAKDLAQDFARVTKGDASPLVVISTDPDYERIQTKTAIIIGSVTSSGLIKTLAQQGRFDHKAIEGKWETFSTSIIDQPLGKCEKALVIAGSDKRGTIFGIYTLSEQIGVSPWYWWADVPPKHHKEIYAIEKQTLHGEPSVRHRGIFLNDEAPALTGWVREKFGGYNSKFYVKVFELLLRLKANFLWPAMWPGYPNPGASFFTDDPLNQSLADEYSIVISTSHHEPMQRLSNEWFAENPDGSWNWLTNKQKITEFFEHGASRAKGCDSYFTLGIRGEYDKKMLAEDPAAVVQDAIETQRQVVKKVYGSEDGVPQLFAIYKEVQSMFETGRLNVPDDVTLLFQDDNFGTIRRLPTKEEAKRKGGAGVYYHLQYVGDPRSYKWINTNSLGKVWHQLQQAYHHNARQIWVFNVGDLKPQEIPISFAMALAWDINSIKHDTLPQFFRQAAEREFGAELADGVGSIWHRHDRLLALRKHEHIEPDTFSVLHYREADTIYRRWKELLDDAERLHARVSEEEKAASFQLILHPTKASYIYNKVRWSQALNKLYARQRRNSANTYAQIALDAFDQDFTLSEEYHSLLDGKWNHILMQPHYGYEDTWHAPSRDMIGGLCFVQKRQNSNPIVGQMGVAVEGHEGVRPGRINEESERTHPSRRDLVPGLTLRPMSRYGSEARYFDIFTRGVPKINWSVTAPQPWVNLSKVSGVLVPGENDARVEISVDWDQVPDDFNEEVLIDVRSEEGDFEQVHLPINGRRVPDSFKGFVEQDGFVSIPATDCQLETPYLVLPDAGRLESGSLTLTPGTDSKDLTPYVQYPFYLFSETFNATLVLYFGTTLDLSSEDILTYDVRINEEQSQSYPLQKRTPESEKNAADKGWASADGWFFAASDNVWVRGHALTLGSGAHTLHVRLGHANMLLEKIVIDCGGVAKSYLGPPFGIKA
;
A
#
# COMPACT_ATOMS: atom_id res chain seq x y z
N MET A 1 13.33 -7.41 -13.07
CA MET A 1 13.02 -8.78 -13.52
C MET A 1 13.38 -9.78 -12.42
N PHE A 2 12.43 -10.61 -11.99
CA PHE A 2 12.67 -11.66 -10.99
C PHE A 2 13.09 -13.00 -11.61
N GLU A 3 13.04 -13.09 -12.93
CA GLU A 3 13.24 -14.34 -13.66
C GLU A 3 14.67 -14.57 -14.11
N GLU A 4 14.93 -15.82 -14.48
CA GLU A 4 16.18 -16.24 -15.06
C GLU A 4 16.47 -15.53 -16.40
N LYS A 5 17.70 -15.03 -16.54
CA LYS A 5 18.17 -14.30 -17.72
C LYS A 5 18.29 -15.26 -18.92
N ILE A 6 17.62 -14.92 -20.02
CA ILE A 6 17.63 -15.58 -21.34
C ILE A 6 18.41 -14.79 -22.40
N VAL A 7 18.62 -13.48 -22.23
CA VAL A 7 19.41 -12.65 -23.16
C VAL A 7 20.57 -11.94 -22.50
N ASP A 8 21.63 -11.64 -23.25
CA ASP A 8 22.69 -10.71 -22.87
C ASP A 8 22.97 -9.69 -23.97
N PHE A 9 23.67 -8.61 -23.64
CA PHE A 9 24.00 -7.53 -24.58
C PHE A 9 25.46 -7.54 -25.02
N LYS A 10 26.16 -8.67 -24.77
CA LYS A 10 27.53 -8.92 -25.19
C LYS A 10 27.63 -10.34 -25.77
N PRO A 11 28.43 -10.56 -26.82
CA PRO A 11 28.64 -11.89 -27.35
C PRO A 11 29.39 -12.78 -26.35
N SER A 12 29.03 -14.06 -26.31
CA SER A 12 29.78 -15.11 -25.64
C SER A 12 29.86 -16.36 -26.51
N SER A 13 30.77 -17.29 -26.17
CA SER A 13 30.88 -18.59 -26.86
C SER A 13 29.63 -19.47 -26.72
N ARG A 14 28.73 -19.12 -25.79
CA ARG A 14 27.48 -19.81 -25.47
C ARG A 14 26.28 -18.90 -25.71
N SER A 15 26.26 -18.21 -26.85
CA SER A 15 25.15 -17.32 -27.19
C SER A 15 24.97 -17.15 -28.69
N ILE A 16 23.76 -16.80 -29.13
CA ILE A 16 23.43 -16.56 -30.55
C ILE A 16 22.85 -15.15 -30.74
N PRO A 17 23.19 -14.44 -31.82
CA PRO A 17 22.68 -13.09 -32.07
C PRO A 17 21.18 -13.13 -32.40
N LEU A 18 20.39 -12.28 -31.75
CA LEU A 18 18.95 -12.15 -32.01
C LEU A 18 18.60 -10.98 -32.95
N LEU A 19 19.54 -10.06 -33.17
CA LEU A 19 19.30 -8.93 -34.06
C LEU A 19 19.16 -9.39 -35.52
N GLY A 20 18.07 -8.97 -36.16
CA GLY A 20 17.72 -9.41 -37.51
C GLY A 20 17.29 -10.87 -37.60
N ALA A 21 17.16 -11.59 -36.48
CA ALA A 21 16.65 -12.95 -36.47
C ALA A 21 15.19 -12.97 -36.92
N SER A 22 14.80 -13.98 -37.72
CA SER A 22 13.40 -14.16 -38.09
C SER A 22 12.61 -14.69 -36.88
N ILE A 23 11.49 -14.06 -36.55
CA ILE A 23 10.53 -14.60 -35.60
C ILE A 23 9.61 -15.54 -36.37
N VAL A 24 9.54 -16.81 -35.98
CA VAL A 24 8.84 -17.88 -36.69
C VAL A 24 7.73 -18.43 -35.80
N VAL A 25 6.50 -18.41 -36.32
CA VAL A 25 5.30 -18.95 -35.67
C VAL A 25 4.51 -19.81 -36.63
N ASP A 26 3.81 -20.80 -36.10
CA ASP A 26 2.93 -21.67 -36.88
C ASP A 26 1.54 -21.04 -37.06
N GLN A 27 1.01 -21.07 -38.28
CA GLN A 27 -0.34 -20.61 -38.64
C GLN A 27 -1.44 -21.39 -37.92
N SER A 28 -1.15 -22.63 -37.52
CA SER A 28 -2.06 -23.51 -36.76
C SER A 28 -2.06 -23.25 -35.26
N ASP A 29 -1.15 -22.40 -34.76
CA ASP A 29 -1.15 -21.99 -33.35
C ASP A 29 -2.30 -21.01 -33.06
N CYS A 30 -2.53 -20.70 -31.79
CA CYS A 30 -3.58 -19.78 -31.39
C CYS A 30 -3.33 -18.37 -31.97
N PRO A 31 -4.35 -17.67 -32.51
CA PRO A 31 -4.18 -16.34 -33.11
C PRO A 31 -3.47 -15.32 -32.22
N VAL A 32 -3.71 -15.41 -30.90
CA VAL A 32 -3.08 -14.55 -29.89
C VAL A 32 -1.57 -14.72 -29.78
N VAL A 33 -1.04 -15.92 -30.06
CA VAL A 33 0.40 -16.19 -30.06
C VAL A 33 1.04 -15.46 -31.23
N ILE A 34 0.41 -15.51 -32.41
CA ILE A 34 0.85 -14.77 -33.60
C ILE A 34 0.80 -13.25 -33.34
N ARG A 35 -0.25 -12.78 -32.66
CA ARG A 35 -0.38 -11.38 -32.24
C ARG A 35 0.76 -10.97 -31.29
N ALA A 36 1.04 -11.74 -30.24
CA ALA A 36 2.13 -11.46 -29.31
C ALA A 36 3.51 -11.55 -29.98
N ALA A 37 3.70 -12.45 -30.94
CA ALA A 37 4.93 -12.50 -31.75
C ALA A 37 5.12 -11.24 -32.61
N LYS A 38 4.02 -10.63 -33.10
CA LYS A 38 4.06 -9.32 -33.76
C LYS A 38 4.45 -8.21 -32.79
N ASP A 39 3.96 -8.25 -31.55
CA ASP A 39 4.38 -7.28 -30.52
C ASP A 39 5.87 -7.40 -30.23
N LEU A 40 6.40 -8.62 -30.11
CA LEU A 40 7.83 -8.87 -29.95
C LEU A 40 8.65 -8.33 -31.15
N ALA A 41 8.18 -8.52 -32.38
CA ALA A 41 8.84 -7.96 -33.56
C ALA A 41 8.93 -6.43 -33.49
N GLN A 42 7.87 -5.77 -33.01
CA GLN A 42 7.85 -4.32 -32.78
C GLN A 42 8.71 -3.92 -31.57
N ASP A 43 8.80 -4.76 -30.53
CA ASP A 43 9.66 -4.53 -29.37
C ASP A 43 11.14 -4.55 -29.77
N PHE A 44 11.56 -5.42 -30.71
CA PHE A 44 12.87 -5.33 -31.33
C PHE A 44 13.08 -4.01 -32.08
N ALA A 45 12.09 -3.51 -32.83
CA ALA A 45 12.18 -2.21 -33.49
C ALA A 45 12.39 -1.06 -32.48
N ARG A 46 11.63 -1.08 -31.38
CA ARG A 46 11.71 -0.10 -30.28
C ARG A 46 13.10 -0.09 -29.65
N VAL A 47 13.61 -1.25 -29.28
CA VAL A 47 14.92 -1.40 -28.61
C VAL A 47 16.08 -1.08 -29.53
N THR A 48 16.00 -1.45 -30.81
CA THR A 48 17.10 -1.23 -31.77
C THR A 48 17.06 0.15 -32.44
N LYS A 49 15.95 0.89 -32.28
CA LYS A 49 15.63 2.09 -33.06
C LYS A 49 15.74 1.81 -34.58
N GLY A 50 15.33 0.61 -35.00
CA GLY A 50 15.43 0.11 -36.37
C GLY A 50 14.13 -0.52 -36.87
N ASP A 51 14.24 -1.35 -37.91
CA ASP A 51 13.11 -2.09 -38.46
C ASP A 51 12.66 -3.22 -37.52
N ALA A 52 11.37 -3.57 -37.58
CA ALA A 52 10.85 -4.73 -36.88
C ALA A 52 11.49 -6.03 -37.38
N SER A 53 11.75 -6.96 -36.47
CA SER A 53 12.28 -8.28 -36.83
C SER A 53 11.33 -8.98 -37.82
N PRO A 54 11.84 -9.70 -38.84
CA PRO A 54 10.99 -10.37 -39.82
C PRO A 54 10.10 -11.42 -39.16
N LEU A 55 8.77 -11.24 -39.20
CA LEU A 55 7.80 -12.24 -38.74
C LEU A 55 7.43 -13.18 -39.89
N VAL A 56 7.69 -14.47 -39.71
CA VAL A 56 7.40 -15.53 -40.67
C VAL A 56 6.34 -16.46 -40.08
N VAL A 57 5.11 -16.36 -40.61
CA VAL A 57 4.03 -17.30 -40.27
C VAL A 57 4.08 -18.46 -41.25
N ILE A 58 4.39 -19.66 -40.77
CA ILE A 58 4.53 -20.88 -41.57
C ILE A 58 3.24 -21.72 -41.48
N SER A 59 2.89 -22.41 -42.56
CA SER A 59 1.75 -23.36 -42.55
C SER A 59 2.15 -24.74 -43.07
N THR A 60 3.22 -24.83 -43.85
CA THR A 60 3.69 -26.05 -44.53
C THR A 60 5.21 -26.06 -44.62
N ASP A 61 5.82 -27.24 -44.82
CA ASP A 61 7.29 -27.36 -44.91
C ASP A 61 7.95 -26.46 -45.98
N PRO A 62 7.36 -26.24 -47.18
CA PRO A 62 7.91 -25.27 -48.15
C PRO A 62 8.05 -23.85 -47.61
N ASP A 63 7.29 -23.48 -46.57
CA ASP A 63 7.40 -22.16 -45.95
C ASP A 63 8.70 -21.97 -45.16
N TYR A 64 9.41 -23.04 -44.82
CA TYR A 64 10.73 -22.94 -44.19
C TYR A 64 11.74 -22.22 -45.08
N GLU A 65 11.56 -22.25 -46.40
CA GLU A 65 12.37 -21.47 -47.35
C GLU A 65 12.14 -19.96 -47.21
N ARG A 66 11.07 -19.50 -46.54
CA ARG A 66 10.89 -18.07 -46.23
C ARG A 66 11.82 -17.59 -45.11
N ILE A 67 12.45 -18.51 -44.36
CA ILE A 67 13.44 -18.23 -43.33
C ILE A 67 14.81 -18.02 -43.99
N GLN A 68 15.10 -16.78 -44.37
CA GLN A 68 16.36 -16.40 -45.05
C GLN A 68 17.47 -15.95 -44.09
N THR A 69 17.28 -16.14 -42.78
CA THR A 69 18.20 -15.72 -41.72
C THR A 69 18.97 -16.91 -41.15
N LYS A 70 20.20 -16.66 -40.68
CA LYS A 70 21.03 -17.68 -40.01
C LYS A 70 20.57 -18.00 -38.59
N THR A 71 19.84 -17.08 -37.97
CA THR A 71 19.31 -17.22 -36.62
C THR A 71 17.83 -16.90 -36.61
N ALA A 72 17.05 -17.67 -35.85
CA ALA A 72 15.61 -17.46 -35.70
C ALA A 72 15.18 -17.49 -34.23
N ILE A 73 13.98 -16.98 -33.98
CA ILE A 73 13.24 -17.14 -32.73
C ILE A 73 11.99 -17.95 -33.07
N ILE A 74 11.95 -19.21 -32.65
CA ILE A 74 10.83 -20.11 -32.92
C ILE A 74 9.89 -20.07 -31.72
N ILE A 75 8.63 -19.74 -31.97
CA ILE A 75 7.63 -19.54 -30.92
C ILE A 75 6.46 -20.48 -31.18
N GLY A 76 5.99 -21.17 -30.14
CA GLY A 76 4.70 -21.86 -30.25
C GLY A 76 4.24 -22.57 -28.99
N SER A 77 2.96 -22.87 -28.93
CA SER A 77 2.36 -23.69 -27.88
C SER A 77 2.52 -25.18 -28.18
N VAL A 78 2.81 -25.98 -27.16
CA VAL A 78 2.88 -27.45 -27.26
C VAL A 78 1.54 -28.04 -27.73
N THR A 79 0.42 -27.42 -27.31
CA THR A 79 -0.93 -27.90 -27.62
C THR A 79 -1.33 -27.69 -29.07
N SER A 80 -0.89 -26.60 -29.71
CA SER A 80 -1.46 -26.16 -30.99
C SER A 80 -0.43 -26.06 -32.12
N SER A 81 0.81 -25.64 -31.84
CA SER A 81 1.85 -25.46 -32.86
C SER A 81 2.28 -26.78 -33.50
N GLY A 82 2.00 -26.96 -34.79
CA GLY A 82 2.53 -28.08 -35.58
C GLY A 82 4.06 -28.06 -35.64
N LEU A 83 4.68 -26.88 -35.71
CA LEU A 83 6.13 -26.73 -35.71
C LEU A 83 6.77 -27.25 -34.42
N ILE A 84 6.31 -26.82 -33.25
CA ILE A 84 6.86 -27.28 -31.96
C ILE A 84 6.71 -28.80 -31.82
N LYS A 85 5.57 -29.35 -32.24
CA LYS A 85 5.34 -30.81 -32.25
C LYS A 85 6.34 -31.53 -33.16
N THR A 86 6.57 -31.03 -34.37
CA THR A 86 7.54 -31.61 -35.31
C THR A 86 8.95 -31.58 -34.75
N LEU A 87 9.39 -30.44 -34.20
CA LEU A 87 10.72 -30.30 -33.58
C LEU A 87 10.89 -31.25 -32.39
N ALA A 88 9.83 -31.43 -31.59
CA ALA A 88 9.83 -32.39 -30.48
C ALA A 88 9.89 -33.85 -30.95
N GLN A 89 9.11 -34.23 -31.96
CA GLN A 89 9.12 -35.58 -32.55
C GLN A 89 10.48 -35.95 -33.16
N GLN A 90 11.20 -34.96 -33.68
CA GLN A 90 12.56 -35.13 -34.18
C GLN A 90 13.62 -35.19 -33.07
N GLY A 91 13.23 -35.09 -31.79
CA GLY A 91 14.15 -35.10 -30.65
C GLY A 91 15.00 -33.83 -30.53
N ARG A 92 14.64 -32.75 -31.23
CA ARG A 92 15.38 -31.47 -31.21
C ARG A 92 14.98 -30.57 -30.05
N PHE A 93 13.80 -30.78 -29.49
CA PHE A 93 13.24 -29.99 -28.40
C PHE A 93 12.53 -30.89 -27.38
N ASP A 94 12.90 -30.80 -26.10
CA ASP A 94 12.21 -31.51 -25.02
C ASP A 94 11.16 -30.61 -24.35
N HIS A 95 9.90 -30.97 -24.51
CA HIS A 95 8.75 -30.26 -23.95
C HIS A 95 8.12 -30.98 -22.74
N LYS A 96 8.65 -32.12 -22.31
CA LYS A 96 8.04 -32.93 -21.23
C LYS A 96 7.91 -32.17 -19.92
N ALA A 97 8.82 -31.23 -19.65
CA ALA A 97 8.80 -30.43 -18.44
C ALA A 97 7.64 -29.43 -18.37
N ILE A 98 7.00 -29.11 -19.51
CA ILE A 98 5.92 -28.13 -19.62
C ILE A 98 4.59 -28.75 -20.10
N GLU A 99 4.61 -29.95 -20.68
CA GLU A 99 3.41 -30.61 -21.20
C GLU A 99 2.32 -30.79 -20.11
N GLY A 100 1.09 -30.39 -20.43
CA GLY A 100 -0.08 -30.53 -19.56
C GLY A 100 -0.12 -29.59 -18.34
N LYS A 101 0.86 -28.70 -18.17
CA LYS A 101 0.92 -27.72 -17.07
C LYS A 101 0.18 -26.43 -17.42
N TRP A 102 -0.28 -25.72 -16.40
CA TRP A 102 -0.94 -24.43 -16.55
C TRP A 102 0.06 -23.30 -16.79
N GLU A 103 -0.07 -22.58 -17.91
CA GLU A 103 0.63 -21.32 -18.18
C GLU A 103 2.15 -21.34 -17.99
N THR A 104 2.77 -22.50 -18.22
CA THR A 104 4.20 -22.76 -18.05
C THR A 104 4.92 -22.54 -19.38
N PHE A 105 6.20 -22.16 -19.37
CA PHE A 105 7.00 -22.11 -20.60
C PHE A 105 8.47 -22.44 -20.36
N SER A 106 9.15 -22.77 -21.45
CA SER A 106 10.59 -22.97 -21.47
C SER A 106 11.23 -22.21 -22.62
N THR A 107 12.51 -21.89 -22.44
CA THR A 107 13.35 -21.39 -23.53
C THR A 107 14.56 -22.30 -23.70
N SER A 108 15.01 -22.49 -24.94
CA SER A 108 16.24 -23.24 -25.22
C SER A 108 16.80 -22.87 -26.58
N ILE A 109 18.10 -23.11 -26.79
CA ILE A 109 18.73 -22.97 -28.11
C ILE A 109 18.80 -24.34 -28.76
N ILE A 110 18.43 -24.41 -30.05
CA ILE A 110 18.55 -25.62 -30.86
C ILE A 110 19.35 -25.36 -32.14
N ASP A 111 20.08 -26.38 -32.60
CA ASP A 111 20.87 -26.31 -33.84
C ASP A 111 20.08 -26.80 -35.06
N GLN A 112 20.32 -26.14 -36.19
CA GLN A 112 19.80 -26.45 -37.53
C GLN A 112 18.29 -26.71 -37.56
N PRO A 113 17.44 -25.84 -37.00
CA PRO A 113 16.03 -26.15 -36.77
C PRO A 113 15.24 -26.40 -38.05
N LEU A 114 15.37 -25.51 -39.04
CA LEU A 114 14.56 -25.47 -40.27
C LEU A 114 15.29 -24.69 -41.37
N GLY A 115 15.10 -25.06 -42.64
CA GLY A 115 15.55 -24.27 -43.80
C GLY A 115 17.05 -23.92 -43.76
N LYS A 116 17.38 -22.63 -43.98
CA LYS A 116 18.75 -22.09 -43.90
C LYS A 116 19.17 -21.64 -42.49
N CYS A 117 18.31 -21.81 -41.49
CA CYS A 117 18.60 -21.38 -40.13
C CYS A 117 19.63 -22.31 -39.48
N GLU A 118 20.73 -21.74 -38.99
CA GLU A 118 21.82 -22.48 -38.34
C GLU A 118 21.53 -22.73 -36.86
N LYS A 119 20.90 -21.77 -36.15
CA LYS A 119 20.53 -21.88 -34.73
C LYS A 119 19.23 -21.12 -34.44
N ALA A 120 18.42 -21.58 -33.50
CA ALA A 120 17.25 -20.81 -33.03
C ALA A 120 17.10 -20.81 -31.52
N LEU A 121 16.61 -19.68 -30.99
CA LEU A 121 15.98 -19.62 -29.67
C LEU A 121 14.55 -20.14 -29.81
N VAL A 122 14.22 -21.23 -29.14
CA VAL A 122 12.85 -21.75 -29.02
C VAL A 122 12.22 -21.15 -27.77
N ILE A 123 11.02 -20.59 -27.90
CA ILE A 123 10.12 -20.23 -26.81
C ILE A 123 8.89 -21.12 -26.94
N ALA A 124 8.75 -22.08 -26.04
CA ALA A 124 7.64 -23.02 -26.07
C ALA A 124 6.80 -22.88 -24.80
N GLY A 125 5.50 -22.65 -24.97
CA GLY A 125 4.54 -22.65 -23.87
C GLY A 125 3.77 -23.96 -23.76
N SER A 126 3.35 -24.31 -22.55
CA SER A 126 2.46 -25.44 -22.30
C SER A 126 1.09 -25.23 -22.96
N ASP A 127 0.62 -23.99 -22.98
CA ASP A 127 -0.63 -23.52 -23.58
C ASP A 127 -0.46 -22.14 -24.25
N LYS A 128 -1.56 -21.56 -24.73
CA LYS A 128 -1.59 -20.23 -25.38
C LYS A 128 -1.01 -19.13 -24.50
N ARG A 129 -1.32 -19.11 -23.20
CA ARG A 129 -0.88 -18.06 -22.26
C ARG A 129 0.55 -18.26 -21.80
N GLY A 130 0.97 -19.49 -21.52
CA GLY A 130 2.39 -19.81 -21.25
C GLY A 130 3.29 -19.35 -22.39
N THR A 131 2.86 -19.55 -23.64
CA THR A 131 3.60 -19.08 -24.83
C THR A 131 3.69 -17.55 -24.85
N ILE A 132 2.59 -16.84 -24.64
CA ILE A 132 2.55 -15.37 -24.56
C ILE A 132 3.49 -14.85 -23.44
N PHE A 133 3.48 -15.48 -22.27
CA PHE A 133 4.34 -15.06 -21.16
C PHE A 133 5.82 -15.25 -21.49
N GLY A 134 6.21 -16.32 -22.20
CA GLY A 134 7.57 -16.46 -22.70
C GLY A 134 7.98 -15.36 -23.70
N ILE A 135 7.06 -14.95 -24.58
CA ILE A 135 7.27 -13.84 -25.52
C ILE A 135 7.48 -12.52 -24.77
N TYR A 136 6.64 -12.21 -23.78
CA TYR A 136 6.77 -10.96 -23.02
C TYR A 136 7.92 -10.98 -22.01
N THR A 137 8.33 -12.15 -21.50
CA THR A 137 9.60 -12.29 -20.76
C THR A 137 10.77 -11.89 -21.66
N LEU A 138 10.82 -12.37 -22.91
CA LEU A 138 11.86 -11.92 -23.85
C LEU A 138 11.76 -10.41 -24.12
N SER A 139 10.55 -9.88 -24.32
CA SER A 139 10.31 -8.45 -24.55
C SER A 139 10.82 -7.58 -23.39
N GLU A 140 10.55 -7.97 -22.14
CA GLU A 140 11.06 -7.30 -20.95
C GLU A 140 12.59 -7.41 -20.88
N GLN A 141 13.15 -8.59 -21.16
CA GLN A 141 14.59 -8.83 -21.11
C GLN A 141 15.39 -8.05 -22.15
N ILE A 142 14.84 -7.80 -23.32
CA ILE A 142 15.48 -6.95 -24.33
C ILE A 142 15.36 -5.46 -24.02
N GLY A 143 14.56 -5.07 -23.00
CA GLY A 143 14.48 -3.69 -22.51
C GLY A 143 13.13 -3.00 -22.69
N VAL A 144 12.04 -3.72 -22.97
CA VAL A 144 10.68 -3.13 -23.06
C VAL A 144 9.90 -3.39 -21.78
N SER A 145 9.74 -2.35 -20.95
CA SER A 145 8.92 -2.42 -19.74
C SER A 145 7.45 -2.74 -20.03
N PRO A 146 6.74 -3.49 -19.16
CA PRO A 146 5.27 -3.58 -19.18
C PRO A 146 4.59 -2.20 -19.18
N TRP A 147 5.25 -1.19 -18.60
CA TRP A 147 4.76 0.17 -18.44
C TRP A 147 5.21 1.12 -19.57
N TYR A 148 5.78 0.61 -20.68
CA TYR A 148 6.29 1.47 -21.76
C TYR A 148 5.24 2.45 -22.31
N TRP A 149 3.98 2.03 -22.36
CA TRP A 149 2.87 2.86 -22.79
C TRP A 149 2.09 3.46 -21.62
N TRP A 150 1.89 2.69 -20.54
CA TRP A 150 1.05 3.08 -19.41
C TRP A 150 1.72 4.04 -18.41
N ALA A 151 3.05 4.12 -18.43
CA ALA A 151 3.81 5.10 -17.65
C ALA A 151 5.01 5.69 -18.41
N ASP A 152 4.91 5.73 -19.74
CA ASP A 152 5.89 6.35 -20.65
C ASP A 152 7.34 5.90 -20.45
N VAL A 153 7.55 4.70 -19.93
CA VAL A 153 8.88 4.17 -19.70
C VAL A 153 9.54 3.91 -21.06
N PRO A 154 10.62 4.64 -21.42
CA PRO A 154 11.21 4.47 -22.72
C PRO A 154 11.90 3.10 -22.83
N PRO A 155 11.65 2.33 -23.91
CA PRO A 155 12.40 1.12 -24.21
C PRO A 155 13.91 1.36 -24.19
N LYS A 156 14.66 0.49 -23.50
CA LYS A 156 16.12 0.63 -23.40
C LYS A 156 16.77 0.31 -24.75
N HIS A 157 17.69 1.16 -25.18
CA HIS A 157 18.34 1.00 -26.48
C HIS A 157 19.50 0.00 -26.41
N HIS A 158 19.47 -1.02 -27.26
CA HIS A 158 20.53 -2.02 -27.37
C HIS A 158 20.97 -2.23 -28.83
N LYS A 159 22.27 -2.12 -29.08
CA LYS A 159 22.89 -2.33 -30.41
C LYS A 159 23.20 -3.78 -30.71
N GLU A 160 23.25 -4.62 -29.69
CA GLU A 160 23.53 -6.04 -29.78
C GLU A 160 22.67 -6.77 -28.76
N ILE A 161 22.06 -7.89 -29.16
CA ILE A 161 21.20 -8.72 -28.30
C ILE A 161 21.53 -10.17 -28.63
N TYR A 162 21.82 -10.97 -27.63
CA TYR A 162 22.19 -12.38 -27.77
C TYR A 162 21.33 -13.25 -26.86
N ALA A 163 20.78 -14.35 -27.36
CA ALA A 163 20.19 -15.38 -26.50
C ALA A 163 21.29 -16.22 -25.87
N ILE A 164 21.17 -16.51 -24.57
CA ILE A 164 22.11 -17.32 -23.81
C ILE A 164 21.81 -18.80 -24.06
N GLU A 165 22.84 -19.61 -24.31
CA GLU A 165 22.74 -21.05 -24.51
C GLU A 165 22.52 -21.77 -23.17
N LYS A 166 21.28 -21.63 -22.68
CA LYS A 166 20.79 -22.21 -21.45
C LYS A 166 19.31 -22.55 -21.64
N GLN A 167 18.91 -23.74 -21.18
CA GLN A 167 17.50 -24.04 -21.04
C GLN A 167 16.96 -23.37 -19.78
N THR A 168 15.94 -22.52 -19.92
CA THR A 168 15.19 -22.00 -18.77
C THR A 168 13.83 -22.68 -18.69
N LEU A 169 13.32 -22.86 -17.47
CA LEU A 169 12.01 -23.43 -17.19
C LEU A 169 11.30 -22.51 -16.20
N HIS A 170 10.16 -21.96 -16.63
CA HIS A 170 9.31 -21.10 -15.83
C HIS A 170 8.07 -21.91 -15.47
N GLY A 171 7.93 -22.24 -14.18
CA GLY A 171 6.90 -23.14 -13.66
C GLY A 171 5.48 -22.58 -13.73
N GLU A 172 4.52 -23.34 -13.19
CA GLU A 172 3.14 -22.87 -13.06
C GLU A 172 3.07 -21.64 -12.14
N PRO A 173 2.23 -20.64 -12.46
CA PRO A 173 2.04 -19.51 -11.57
C PRO A 173 1.51 -19.96 -10.21
N SER A 174 1.96 -19.30 -9.15
CA SER A 174 1.55 -19.58 -7.77
C SER A 174 0.04 -19.40 -7.56
N VAL A 175 -0.57 -18.51 -8.34
CA VAL A 175 -2.02 -18.25 -8.35
C VAL A 175 -2.57 -18.43 -9.76
N ARG A 176 -3.65 -19.22 -9.89
CA ARG A 176 -4.16 -19.67 -11.18
C ARG A 176 -4.78 -18.55 -12.03
N HIS A 177 -5.61 -17.72 -11.42
CA HIS A 177 -6.20 -16.53 -12.03
C HIS A 177 -5.72 -15.27 -11.30
N ARG A 178 -5.12 -14.34 -12.04
CA ARG A 178 -4.42 -13.18 -11.49
C ARG A 178 -4.85 -11.96 -12.28
N GLY A 179 -5.34 -10.93 -11.60
CA GLY A 179 -6.00 -9.84 -12.32
C GLY A 179 -6.27 -8.60 -11.53
N ILE A 180 -6.85 -7.63 -12.22
CA ILE A 180 -7.25 -6.35 -11.64
C ILE A 180 -8.76 -6.17 -11.73
N PHE A 181 -9.27 -5.27 -10.91
CA PHE A 181 -10.59 -4.69 -11.02
C PHE A 181 -10.44 -3.19 -11.26
N LEU A 182 -10.88 -2.73 -12.43
CA LEU A 182 -11.06 -1.30 -12.70
C LEU A 182 -12.35 -0.86 -12.01
N ASN A 183 -12.21 -0.07 -10.96
CA ASN A 183 -13.30 0.37 -10.10
C ASN A 183 -13.04 1.81 -9.68
N ASP A 184 -13.96 2.41 -8.94
CA ASP A 184 -13.76 3.73 -8.35
C ASP A 184 -13.45 4.82 -9.41
N GLU A 185 -13.82 4.54 -10.66
CA GLU A 185 -13.20 5.05 -11.88
C GLU A 185 -13.64 6.46 -12.27
N ALA A 186 -14.62 7.02 -11.56
CA ALA A 186 -15.04 8.40 -11.75
C ALA A 186 -14.56 9.24 -10.56
N PRO A 187 -13.98 10.43 -10.81
CA PRO A 187 -13.95 11.13 -12.09
C PRO A 187 -12.73 10.82 -13.00
N ALA A 188 -11.66 10.23 -12.46
CA ALA A 188 -10.34 10.20 -13.10
C ALA A 188 -10.26 9.32 -14.36
N LEU A 189 -10.32 7.99 -14.23
CA LEU A 189 -10.20 7.08 -15.37
C LEU A 189 -11.35 7.31 -16.37
N THR A 190 -12.57 7.56 -15.89
CA THR A 190 -13.73 7.84 -16.72
C THR A 190 -13.50 9.09 -17.58
N GLY A 191 -13.02 10.18 -16.99
CA GLY A 191 -12.69 11.41 -17.71
C GLY A 191 -11.64 11.15 -18.80
N TRP A 192 -10.55 10.47 -18.44
CA TRP A 192 -9.45 10.16 -19.35
C TRP A 192 -9.89 9.25 -20.51
N VAL A 193 -10.60 8.14 -20.22
CA VAL A 193 -11.05 7.19 -21.24
C VAL A 193 -12.01 7.85 -22.23
N ARG A 194 -12.89 8.74 -21.75
CA ARG A 194 -13.79 9.49 -22.61
C ARG A 194 -13.04 10.45 -23.53
N GLU A 195 -12.05 11.17 -23.01
CA GLU A 195 -11.23 12.07 -23.82
C GLU A 195 -10.41 11.31 -24.88
N LYS A 196 -9.75 10.21 -24.49
CA LYS A 196 -8.76 9.54 -25.35
C LYS A 196 -9.34 8.46 -26.26
N PHE A 197 -10.44 7.82 -25.87
CA PHE A 197 -11.03 6.69 -26.60
C PHE A 197 -12.52 6.86 -26.93
N GLY A 198 -13.19 7.86 -26.36
CA GLY A 198 -14.63 8.09 -26.52
C GLY A 198 -15.52 7.29 -25.56
N GLY A 199 -14.94 6.47 -24.69
CA GLY A 199 -15.65 5.59 -23.74
C GLY A 199 -14.93 4.25 -23.54
N TYR A 200 -15.49 3.40 -22.66
CA TYR A 200 -14.96 2.08 -22.29
C TYR A 200 -15.16 1.03 -23.41
N ASN A 201 -14.59 1.29 -24.59
CA ASN A 201 -14.67 0.44 -25.76
C ASN A 201 -13.40 -0.39 -25.99
N SER A 202 -13.41 -1.19 -27.05
CA SER A 202 -12.34 -2.13 -27.36
C SER A 202 -10.98 -1.47 -27.55
N LYS A 203 -10.93 -0.21 -28.03
CA LYS A 203 -9.66 0.53 -28.23
C LYS A 203 -8.96 0.82 -26.90
N PHE A 204 -9.73 1.07 -25.85
CA PHE A 204 -9.21 1.19 -24.49
C PHE A 204 -8.83 -0.19 -23.94
N TYR A 205 -9.75 -1.15 -24.01
CA TYR A 205 -9.54 -2.44 -23.35
C TYR A 205 -8.38 -3.25 -23.94
N VAL A 206 -8.08 -3.17 -25.24
CA VAL A 206 -6.88 -3.84 -25.77
C VAL A 206 -5.57 -3.31 -25.16
N LYS A 207 -5.54 -2.04 -24.71
CA LYS A 207 -4.40 -1.49 -23.96
C LYS A 207 -4.30 -2.09 -22.55
N VAL A 208 -5.44 -2.36 -21.92
CA VAL A 208 -5.50 -3.05 -20.62
C VAL A 208 -5.10 -4.52 -20.77
N PHE A 209 -5.59 -5.20 -21.81
CA PHE A 209 -5.25 -6.61 -22.07
C PHE A 209 -3.76 -6.80 -22.34
N GLU A 210 -3.14 -5.93 -23.15
CA GLU A 210 -1.69 -5.96 -23.38
C GLU A 210 -0.91 -5.79 -22.07
N LEU A 211 -1.29 -4.81 -21.23
CA LEU A 211 -0.66 -4.60 -19.94
C LEU A 211 -0.76 -5.82 -19.03
N LEU A 212 -1.96 -6.41 -18.91
CA LEU A 212 -2.17 -7.61 -18.11
C LEU A 212 -1.28 -8.75 -18.57
N LEU A 213 -1.22 -9.04 -19.88
CA LEU A 213 -0.35 -10.10 -20.39
C LEU A 213 1.14 -9.81 -20.16
N ARG A 214 1.59 -8.56 -20.30
CA ARG A 214 2.97 -8.15 -20.01
C ARG A 214 3.32 -8.28 -18.51
N LEU A 215 2.33 -8.09 -17.63
CA LEU A 215 2.44 -8.35 -16.19
C LEU A 215 2.19 -9.82 -15.82
N LYS A 216 2.03 -10.70 -16.81
CA LYS A 216 1.68 -12.12 -16.66
C LYS A 216 0.39 -12.38 -15.90
N ALA A 217 -0.55 -11.45 -15.97
CA ALA A 217 -1.93 -11.59 -15.51
C ALA A 217 -2.82 -12.21 -16.60
N ASN A 218 -3.98 -12.74 -16.21
CA ASN A 218 -4.91 -13.43 -17.10
C ASN A 218 -6.40 -13.20 -16.74
N PHE A 219 -6.71 -12.31 -15.80
CA PHE A 219 -8.05 -12.12 -15.25
C PHE A 219 -8.41 -10.63 -15.17
N LEU A 220 -9.67 -10.28 -15.42
CA LEU A 220 -10.14 -8.88 -15.34
C LEU A 220 -11.58 -8.80 -14.84
N TRP A 221 -11.81 -7.90 -13.90
CA TRP A 221 -13.12 -7.27 -13.66
C TRP A 221 -13.11 -5.89 -14.33
N PRO A 222 -13.98 -5.63 -15.32
CA PRO A 222 -13.99 -4.38 -16.06
C PRO A 222 -14.69 -3.24 -15.27
N ALA A 223 -14.55 -2.01 -15.78
CA ALA A 223 -15.24 -0.84 -15.25
C ALA A 223 -16.77 -1.03 -15.32
N MET A 224 -17.47 -0.61 -14.26
CA MET A 224 -18.87 -0.95 -14.04
C MET A 224 -19.67 0.12 -13.26
N TRP A 225 -19.06 1.23 -12.84
CA TRP A 225 -19.74 2.22 -12.02
C TRP A 225 -20.94 2.84 -12.72
N PRO A 226 -22.02 3.12 -11.97
CA PRO A 226 -23.18 3.81 -12.51
C PRO A 226 -22.98 5.32 -12.65
N GLY A 227 -23.83 5.93 -13.46
CA GLY A 227 -24.24 7.33 -13.31
C GLY A 227 -23.47 8.38 -14.11
N TYR A 228 -22.16 8.24 -14.36
CA TYR A 228 -21.39 9.26 -15.10
C TYR A 228 -20.63 8.75 -16.35
N PRO A 229 -21.02 9.20 -17.56
CA PRO A 229 -22.36 9.71 -17.84
C PRO A 229 -23.38 8.59 -17.65
N ASN A 230 -24.63 8.93 -17.37
CA ASN A 230 -25.70 7.96 -17.23
C ASN A 230 -25.84 7.10 -18.52
N PRO A 231 -25.95 5.76 -18.43
CA PRO A 231 -26.13 4.94 -17.22
C PRO A 231 -24.84 4.56 -16.47
N GLY A 232 -23.65 4.84 -17.00
CA GLY A 232 -22.37 4.43 -16.44
C GLY A 232 -21.56 3.57 -17.41
N ALA A 233 -20.58 2.83 -16.89
CA ALA A 233 -19.77 1.90 -17.68
C ALA A 233 -20.42 0.51 -17.76
N SER A 234 -20.43 -0.11 -18.94
CA SER A 234 -20.92 -1.48 -19.11
C SER A 234 -20.13 -2.22 -20.17
N PHE A 235 -19.12 -2.99 -19.75
CA PHE A 235 -18.20 -3.74 -20.61
C PHE A 235 -18.87 -4.47 -21.78
N PHE A 236 -19.98 -5.15 -21.53
CA PHE A 236 -20.60 -6.00 -22.54
C PHE A 236 -21.49 -5.25 -23.54
N THR A 237 -21.93 -4.04 -23.22
CA THR A 237 -22.85 -3.26 -24.06
C THR A 237 -22.25 -1.98 -24.63
N ASP A 238 -21.18 -1.46 -24.02
CA ASP A 238 -20.48 -0.26 -24.50
C ASP A 238 -19.79 -0.52 -25.85
N ASP A 239 -19.28 -1.74 -26.06
CA ASP A 239 -18.75 -2.20 -27.34
C ASP A 239 -18.87 -3.74 -27.41
N PRO A 240 -19.60 -4.32 -28.39
CA PRO A 240 -19.72 -5.77 -28.53
C PRO A 240 -18.39 -6.49 -28.78
N LEU A 241 -17.34 -5.77 -29.22
CA LEU A 241 -16.00 -6.34 -29.41
C LEU A 241 -15.23 -6.51 -28.10
N ASN A 242 -15.65 -5.89 -27.00
CA ASN A 242 -14.94 -5.98 -25.72
C ASN A 242 -14.75 -7.43 -25.28
N GLN A 243 -15.82 -8.23 -25.25
CA GLN A 243 -15.78 -9.62 -24.78
C GLN A 243 -15.04 -10.54 -25.76
N SER A 244 -15.27 -10.40 -27.07
CA SER A 244 -14.61 -11.25 -28.06
C SER A 244 -13.11 -10.96 -28.16
N LEU A 245 -12.69 -9.70 -28.03
CA LEU A 245 -11.27 -9.36 -27.98
C LEU A 245 -10.61 -9.76 -26.66
N ALA A 246 -11.34 -9.78 -25.55
CA ALA A 246 -10.79 -10.34 -24.31
C ALA A 246 -10.47 -11.83 -24.48
N ASP A 247 -11.39 -12.60 -25.05
CA ASP A 247 -11.17 -14.02 -25.38
C ASP A 247 -10.02 -14.21 -26.37
N GLU A 248 -9.97 -13.38 -27.43
CA GLU A 248 -8.86 -13.38 -28.38
C GLU A 248 -7.53 -13.10 -27.67
N TYR A 249 -7.48 -12.13 -26.74
CA TYR A 249 -6.29 -11.86 -25.92
C TYR A 249 -6.06 -12.92 -24.82
N SER A 250 -6.97 -13.89 -24.68
CA SER A 250 -6.97 -14.91 -23.64
C SER A 250 -7.07 -14.35 -22.22
N ILE A 251 -7.70 -13.19 -22.05
CA ILE A 251 -8.06 -12.62 -20.76
C ILE A 251 -9.39 -13.19 -20.30
N VAL A 252 -9.38 -13.85 -19.15
CA VAL A 252 -10.58 -14.40 -18.53
C VAL A 252 -11.41 -13.25 -17.97
N ILE A 253 -12.63 -13.06 -18.50
CA ILE A 253 -13.55 -12.02 -18.03
C ILE A 253 -14.44 -12.56 -16.93
N SER A 254 -14.48 -11.81 -15.83
CA SER A 254 -15.41 -12.01 -14.74
C SER A 254 -16.03 -10.66 -14.35
N THR A 255 -16.89 -10.67 -13.36
CA THR A 255 -17.67 -9.51 -12.94
C THR A 255 -17.58 -9.38 -11.43
N SER A 256 -17.77 -8.16 -10.90
CA SER A 256 -17.69 -7.94 -9.46
C SER A 256 -18.72 -8.78 -8.70
N HIS A 257 -18.53 -8.95 -7.40
CA HIS A 257 -19.29 -9.90 -6.59
C HIS A 257 -20.82 -9.68 -6.54
N HIS A 258 -21.32 -8.53 -6.97
CA HIS A 258 -22.75 -8.22 -7.02
C HIS A 258 -23.31 -8.19 -8.46
N GLU A 259 -22.53 -8.68 -9.43
CA GLU A 259 -22.84 -8.66 -10.87
C GLU A 259 -22.87 -10.08 -11.43
N PRO A 260 -23.86 -10.90 -11.05
CA PRO A 260 -23.85 -12.32 -11.33
C PRO A 260 -24.07 -12.63 -12.82
N MET A 261 -23.65 -13.83 -13.23
CA MET A 261 -23.98 -14.44 -14.52
C MET A 261 -23.53 -13.63 -15.75
N GLN A 262 -22.36 -12.98 -15.65
CA GLN A 262 -21.78 -12.15 -16.73
C GLN A 262 -22.73 -11.01 -17.14
N ARG A 263 -23.40 -10.39 -16.17
CA ARG A 263 -24.26 -9.23 -16.37
C ARG A 263 -23.92 -8.12 -15.38
N LEU A 264 -23.73 -6.92 -15.90
CA LEU A 264 -23.42 -5.75 -15.09
C LEU A 264 -24.69 -5.06 -14.61
N SER A 265 -24.60 -4.35 -13.47
CA SER A 265 -25.76 -3.68 -12.87
C SER A 265 -26.38 -2.65 -13.84
N ASN A 266 -25.53 -1.92 -14.56
CA ASN A 266 -25.96 -0.91 -15.53
C ASN A 266 -26.76 -1.50 -16.70
N GLU A 267 -26.53 -2.76 -17.09
CA GLU A 267 -27.33 -3.44 -18.12
C GLU A 267 -28.78 -3.64 -17.67
N TRP A 268 -29.02 -3.87 -16.37
CA TRP A 268 -30.36 -3.99 -15.83
C TRP A 268 -31.07 -2.64 -15.78
N PHE A 269 -30.43 -1.63 -15.18
CA PHE A 269 -31.05 -0.32 -14.96
C PHE A 269 -31.16 0.55 -16.22
N ALA A 270 -30.49 0.19 -17.32
CA ALA A 270 -30.75 0.78 -18.63
C ALA A 270 -32.19 0.54 -19.13
N GLU A 271 -32.81 -0.57 -18.73
CA GLU A 271 -34.13 -1.00 -19.21
C GLU A 271 -35.18 -1.12 -18.09
N ASN A 272 -34.77 -0.96 -16.83
CA ASN A 272 -35.61 -1.19 -15.67
C ASN A 272 -35.46 -0.05 -14.63
N PRO A 273 -36.54 0.34 -13.94
CA PRO A 273 -36.49 1.42 -12.95
C PRO A 273 -35.75 1.00 -11.68
N ASP A 274 -35.28 1.98 -10.91
CA ASP A 274 -34.75 1.77 -9.55
C ASP A 274 -35.75 0.98 -8.68
N GLY A 275 -35.24 0.12 -7.78
CA GLY A 275 -36.03 -0.77 -6.94
C GLY A 275 -36.53 -2.03 -7.64
N SER A 276 -36.30 -2.20 -8.95
CA SER A 276 -36.72 -3.39 -9.70
C SER A 276 -35.75 -4.57 -9.56
N TRP A 277 -34.53 -4.38 -9.08
CA TRP A 277 -33.59 -5.48 -8.84
C TRP A 277 -33.93 -6.17 -7.51
N ASN A 278 -34.97 -7.00 -7.56
CA ASN A 278 -35.53 -7.67 -6.40
C ASN A 278 -35.88 -9.11 -6.78
N TRP A 279 -35.17 -10.08 -6.17
CA TRP A 279 -35.38 -11.50 -6.46
C TRP A 279 -36.80 -11.97 -6.15
N LEU A 280 -37.40 -11.51 -5.05
CA LEU A 280 -38.72 -11.97 -4.60
C LEU A 280 -39.84 -11.55 -5.55
N THR A 281 -39.76 -10.34 -6.10
CA THR A 281 -40.82 -9.80 -6.98
C THR A 281 -40.53 -9.98 -8.47
N ASN A 282 -39.26 -10.10 -8.87
CA ASN A 282 -38.84 -10.14 -10.28
C ASN A 282 -38.02 -11.39 -10.66
N LYS A 283 -38.09 -12.49 -9.89
CA LYS A 283 -37.32 -13.73 -10.13
C LYS A 283 -37.28 -14.17 -11.60
N GLN A 284 -38.44 -14.24 -12.25
CA GLN A 284 -38.51 -14.71 -13.64
C GLN A 284 -37.71 -13.81 -14.59
N LYS A 285 -37.91 -12.49 -14.51
CA LYS A 285 -37.23 -11.52 -15.38
C LYS A 285 -35.72 -11.48 -15.12
N ILE A 286 -35.30 -11.61 -13.86
CA ILE A 286 -33.88 -11.71 -13.48
C ILE A 286 -33.28 -13.03 -13.99
N THR A 287 -34.03 -14.13 -13.96
CA THR A 287 -33.58 -15.42 -14.52
C THR A 287 -33.37 -15.31 -16.03
N GLU A 288 -34.30 -14.71 -16.78
CA GLU A 288 -34.17 -14.45 -18.22
C GLU A 288 -32.95 -13.56 -18.52
N PHE A 289 -32.71 -12.55 -17.68
CA PHE A 289 -31.53 -11.68 -17.75
C PHE A 289 -30.21 -12.47 -17.55
N PHE A 290 -30.18 -13.43 -16.62
CA PHE A 290 -29.05 -14.35 -16.42
C PHE A 290 -28.86 -15.33 -17.58
N GLU A 291 -29.94 -15.89 -18.12
CA GLU A 291 -29.87 -16.76 -19.30
C GLU A 291 -29.27 -16.05 -20.50
N HIS A 292 -29.59 -14.76 -20.70
CA HIS A 292 -29.00 -13.95 -21.75
C HIS A 292 -27.48 -13.78 -21.56
N GLY A 293 -27.03 -13.39 -20.36
CA GLY A 293 -25.60 -13.25 -20.05
C GLY A 293 -24.83 -14.55 -20.24
N ALA A 294 -25.37 -15.66 -19.73
CA ALA A 294 -24.78 -16.99 -19.87
C ALA A 294 -24.66 -17.42 -21.34
N SER A 295 -25.70 -17.16 -22.14
CA SER A 295 -25.74 -17.50 -23.57
C SER A 295 -24.77 -16.64 -24.38
N ARG A 296 -24.65 -15.33 -24.07
CA ARG A 296 -23.71 -14.41 -24.72
C ARG A 296 -22.26 -14.82 -24.48
N ALA A 297 -21.92 -15.22 -23.24
CA ALA A 297 -20.57 -15.61 -22.86
C ALA A 297 -20.15 -17.01 -23.38
N LYS A 298 -21.06 -17.78 -23.98
CA LYS A 298 -20.77 -19.15 -24.42
C LYS A 298 -19.67 -19.16 -25.48
N GLY A 299 -18.58 -19.85 -25.18
CA GLY A 299 -17.41 -19.96 -26.05
C GLY A 299 -16.33 -18.91 -25.81
N CYS A 300 -16.53 -17.99 -24.87
CA CYS A 300 -15.50 -17.07 -24.37
C CYS A 300 -14.86 -17.62 -23.09
N ASP A 301 -13.59 -17.30 -22.85
CA ASP A 301 -12.92 -17.50 -21.56
C ASP A 301 -13.58 -16.63 -20.46
N SER A 302 -14.52 -17.19 -19.70
CA SER A 302 -15.29 -16.49 -18.66
C SER A 302 -15.28 -17.22 -17.31
N TYR A 303 -15.38 -16.44 -16.23
CA TYR A 303 -15.57 -16.93 -14.85
C TYR A 303 -16.83 -16.30 -14.25
N PHE A 304 -17.81 -17.14 -13.91
CA PHE A 304 -19.15 -16.69 -13.59
C PHE A 304 -19.29 -16.37 -12.10
N THR A 305 -19.63 -15.12 -11.79
CA THR A 305 -20.06 -14.74 -10.44
C THR A 305 -21.46 -15.30 -10.19
N LEU A 306 -21.62 -16.00 -9.08
CA LEU A 306 -22.90 -16.50 -8.58
C LEU A 306 -23.42 -15.63 -7.42
N GLY A 307 -24.67 -15.89 -7.02
CA GLY A 307 -25.35 -15.20 -5.95
C GLY A 307 -26.12 -13.98 -6.42
N ILE A 308 -26.69 -13.26 -5.46
CA ILE A 308 -27.34 -11.98 -5.69
C ILE A 308 -27.20 -11.12 -4.44
N ARG A 309 -26.92 -9.82 -4.63
CA ARG A 309 -26.95 -8.80 -3.58
C ARG A 309 -27.91 -7.68 -4.00
N GLY A 310 -28.10 -6.70 -3.11
CA GLY A 310 -28.93 -5.53 -3.40
C GLY A 310 -28.32 -4.64 -4.48
N GLU A 311 -29.07 -3.63 -4.89
CA GLU A 311 -28.72 -2.69 -5.97
C GLU A 311 -27.38 -1.99 -5.71
N TYR A 312 -26.49 -1.93 -6.71
CA TYR A 312 -25.23 -1.17 -6.66
C TYR A 312 -24.42 -1.37 -5.37
N ASP A 313 -23.97 -2.61 -5.10
CA ASP A 313 -23.21 -3.01 -3.90
C ASP A 313 -23.96 -2.86 -2.54
N LYS A 314 -25.28 -2.61 -2.55
CA LYS A 314 -26.05 -2.52 -1.30
C LYS A 314 -26.38 -3.90 -0.73
N LYS A 315 -26.58 -3.93 0.59
CA LYS A 315 -27.17 -5.08 1.27
C LYS A 315 -28.58 -5.33 0.73
N MET A 316 -28.90 -6.62 0.52
CA MET A 316 -30.24 -7.02 0.09
C MET A 316 -31.28 -6.79 1.19
N LEU A 317 -32.43 -6.23 0.82
CA LEU A 317 -33.58 -6.05 1.70
C LEU A 317 -34.51 -7.27 1.60
N ALA A 318 -34.35 -8.22 2.51
CA ALA A 318 -35.20 -9.41 2.64
C ALA A 318 -35.30 -9.85 4.11
N GLU A 319 -36.41 -10.49 4.50
CA GLU A 319 -36.57 -11.07 5.85
C GLU A 319 -35.60 -12.23 6.07
N ASP A 320 -35.39 -13.07 5.05
CA ASP A 320 -34.38 -14.13 5.04
C ASP A 320 -33.47 -14.00 3.80
N PRO A 321 -32.41 -13.17 3.90
CA PRO A 321 -31.48 -12.98 2.79
C PRO A 321 -30.75 -14.28 2.39
N ALA A 322 -30.45 -15.17 3.34
CA ALA A 322 -29.70 -16.39 3.06
C ALA A 322 -30.52 -17.34 2.17
N ALA A 323 -31.81 -17.50 2.46
CA ALA A 323 -32.72 -18.30 1.62
C ALA A 323 -32.84 -17.73 0.19
N VAL A 324 -32.88 -16.41 0.05
CA VAL A 324 -32.92 -15.76 -1.27
C VAL A 324 -31.64 -16.01 -2.06
N VAL A 325 -30.47 -15.86 -1.44
CA VAL A 325 -29.19 -16.13 -2.10
C VAL A 325 -29.07 -17.61 -2.48
N GLN A 326 -29.52 -18.53 -1.60
CA GLN A 326 -29.51 -19.96 -1.87
C GLN A 326 -30.36 -20.30 -3.12
N ASP A 327 -31.61 -19.81 -3.19
CA ASP A 327 -32.50 -20.02 -4.33
C ASP A 327 -31.98 -19.37 -5.62
N ALA A 328 -31.30 -18.22 -5.50
CA ALA A 328 -30.63 -17.58 -6.63
C ALA A 328 -29.48 -18.44 -7.17
N ILE A 329 -28.61 -18.98 -6.31
CA ILE A 329 -27.52 -19.88 -6.71
C ILE A 329 -28.10 -21.12 -7.42
N GLU A 330 -29.10 -21.76 -6.85
CA GLU A 330 -29.73 -22.95 -7.46
C GLU A 330 -30.31 -22.64 -8.84
N THR A 331 -30.99 -21.49 -8.98
CA THR A 331 -31.54 -21.04 -10.27
C THR A 331 -30.44 -20.77 -11.29
N GLN A 332 -29.37 -20.08 -10.87
CA GLN A 332 -28.20 -19.80 -11.71
C GLN A 332 -27.52 -21.08 -12.19
N ARG A 333 -27.39 -22.09 -11.32
CA ARG A 333 -26.84 -23.42 -11.68
C ARG A 333 -27.71 -24.13 -12.73
N GLN A 334 -29.03 -24.01 -12.65
CA GLN A 334 -29.91 -24.54 -13.70
C GLN A 334 -29.77 -23.76 -15.02
N VAL A 335 -29.56 -22.45 -14.98
CA VAL A 335 -29.23 -21.65 -16.18
C VAL A 335 -27.92 -22.12 -16.81
N VAL A 336 -26.86 -22.31 -16.01
CA VAL A 336 -25.58 -22.85 -16.50
C VAL A 336 -25.80 -24.22 -17.14
N LYS A 337 -26.52 -25.13 -16.47
CA LYS A 337 -26.83 -26.46 -17.01
C LYS A 337 -27.58 -26.41 -18.34
N LYS A 338 -28.55 -25.50 -18.47
CA LYS A 338 -29.31 -25.30 -19.71
C LYS A 338 -28.41 -24.86 -20.87
N VAL A 339 -27.46 -23.95 -20.61
CA VAL A 339 -26.61 -23.34 -21.64
C VAL A 339 -25.35 -24.18 -21.96
N TYR A 340 -24.72 -24.75 -20.93
CA TYR A 340 -23.43 -25.45 -20.98
C TYR A 340 -23.53 -26.98 -20.85
N GLY A 341 -24.69 -27.52 -20.49
CA GLY A 341 -24.97 -28.96 -20.42
C GLY A 341 -24.78 -29.60 -19.03
N SER A 342 -24.03 -28.96 -18.12
CA SER A 342 -23.90 -29.36 -16.71
C SER A 342 -23.87 -28.13 -15.81
N GLU A 343 -24.18 -28.30 -14.53
CA GLU A 343 -24.22 -27.18 -13.57
C GLU A 343 -22.83 -26.56 -13.33
N ASP A 344 -21.76 -27.34 -13.53
CA ASP A 344 -20.34 -26.99 -13.41
C ASP A 344 -19.67 -26.78 -14.78
N GLY A 345 -20.45 -26.64 -15.87
CA GLY A 345 -19.94 -26.56 -17.24
C GLY A 345 -19.13 -25.29 -17.56
N VAL A 346 -19.06 -24.34 -16.63
CA VAL A 346 -18.24 -23.12 -16.68
C VAL A 346 -17.68 -22.84 -15.29
N PRO A 347 -16.44 -22.32 -15.16
CA PRO A 347 -15.88 -21.91 -13.87
C PRO A 347 -16.75 -20.87 -13.18
N GLN A 348 -16.97 -21.03 -11.88
CA GLN A 348 -17.89 -20.23 -11.08
C GLN A 348 -17.25 -19.80 -9.78
N LEU A 349 -17.49 -18.55 -9.37
CA LEU A 349 -17.06 -18.00 -8.09
C LEU A 349 -18.26 -17.50 -7.30
N PHE A 350 -18.13 -17.53 -5.98
CA PHE A 350 -19.05 -16.89 -5.06
C PHE A 350 -18.24 -16.12 -4.02
N ALA A 351 -18.49 -14.81 -3.92
CA ALA A 351 -17.76 -13.95 -3.01
C ALA A 351 -18.41 -13.94 -1.62
N ILE A 352 -17.60 -14.16 -0.59
CA ILE A 352 -18.01 -14.20 0.81
C ILE A 352 -18.00 -12.77 1.38
N TYR A 353 -18.61 -11.83 0.66
CA TYR A 353 -18.43 -10.39 0.85
C TYR A 353 -19.37 -9.79 1.91
N LYS A 354 -18.79 -9.02 2.85
CA LYS A 354 -19.53 -8.25 3.87
C LYS A 354 -20.54 -9.12 4.64
N GLU A 355 -21.84 -8.83 4.54
CA GLU A 355 -22.90 -9.53 5.26
C GLU A 355 -23.05 -11.00 4.86
N VAL A 356 -22.62 -11.36 3.63
CA VAL A 356 -22.66 -12.74 3.12
C VAL A 356 -21.74 -13.65 3.94
N GLN A 357 -20.64 -13.11 4.49
CA GLN A 357 -19.74 -13.85 5.38
C GLN A 357 -20.49 -14.44 6.57
N SER A 358 -21.34 -13.65 7.23
CA SER A 358 -22.11 -14.13 8.38
C SER A 358 -23.09 -15.25 7.99
N MET A 359 -23.72 -15.15 6.82
CA MET A 359 -24.66 -16.18 6.33
C MET A 359 -23.93 -17.50 6.02
N PHE A 360 -22.74 -17.41 5.45
CA PHE A 360 -21.89 -18.57 5.16
C PHE A 360 -21.37 -19.23 6.44
N GLU A 361 -20.81 -18.44 7.37
CA GLU A 361 -20.23 -18.94 8.62
C GLU A 361 -21.25 -19.58 9.56
N THR A 362 -22.50 -19.09 9.54
CA THR A 362 -23.60 -19.65 10.35
C THR A 362 -24.22 -20.91 9.72
N GLY A 363 -23.72 -21.36 8.56
CA GLY A 363 -24.23 -22.52 7.84
C GLY A 363 -25.59 -22.30 7.18
N ARG A 364 -26.08 -21.05 7.11
CA ARG A 364 -27.36 -20.70 6.48
C ARG A 364 -27.29 -20.63 4.95
N LEU A 365 -26.08 -20.63 4.39
CA LEU A 365 -25.84 -20.58 2.96
C LEU A 365 -24.91 -21.73 2.56
N ASN A 366 -25.35 -22.58 1.63
CA ASN A 366 -24.59 -23.73 1.14
C ASN A 366 -24.08 -23.46 -0.28
N VAL A 367 -22.75 -23.38 -0.42
CA VAL A 367 -22.09 -23.11 -1.71
C VAL A 367 -21.58 -24.43 -2.32
N PRO A 368 -21.99 -24.80 -3.55
CA PRO A 368 -21.59 -26.05 -4.21
C PRO A 368 -20.06 -26.24 -4.26
N ASP A 369 -19.57 -27.45 -4.07
CA ASP A 369 -18.14 -27.77 -3.84
C ASP A 369 -17.19 -27.35 -4.97
N ASP A 370 -17.67 -27.32 -6.22
CA ASP A 370 -16.93 -26.90 -7.41
C ASP A 370 -16.83 -25.36 -7.58
N VAL A 371 -17.61 -24.59 -6.81
CA VAL A 371 -17.59 -23.12 -6.85
C VAL A 371 -16.45 -22.59 -5.99
N THR A 372 -15.64 -21.70 -6.57
CA THR A 372 -14.55 -21.01 -5.89
C THR A 372 -15.10 -20.06 -4.83
N LEU A 373 -14.59 -20.18 -3.60
CA LEU A 373 -14.88 -19.22 -2.54
C LEU A 373 -13.93 -18.03 -2.68
N LEU A 374 -14.46 -16.86 -3.01
CA LEU A 374 -13.67 -15.63 -3.08
C LEU A 374 -13.79 -14.86 -1.76
N PHE A 375 -12.73 -14.85 -0.97
CA PHE A 375 -12.64 -14.06 0.26
C PHE A 375 -12.19 -12.64 -0.06
N GLN A 376 -12.36 -11.72 0.88
CA GLN A 376 -11.97 -10.32 0.71
C GLN A 376 -11.16 -9.81 1.89
N ASP A 377 -10.43 -8.73 1.64
CA ASP A 377 -9.96 -7.86 2.71
C ASP A 377 -11.06 -6.99 3.30
N ASP A 378 -10.71 -6.19 4.30
CA ASP A 378 -11.57 -5.23 4.96
C ASP A 378 -11.74 -3.94 4.16
N ASN A 379 -11.34 -3.96 2.89
CA ASN A 379 -11.19 -2.84 1.98
C ASN A 379 -10.03 -1.87 2.32
N PHE A 380 -9.20 -2.19 3.32
CA PHE A 380 -8.02 -1.41 3.74
C PHE A 380 -6.74 -2.26 3.71
N GLY A 381 -6.75 -3.32 2.90
CA GLY A 381 -5.62 -4.21 2.73
C GLY A 381 -5.42 -5.22 3.88
N THR A 382 -6.40 -5.44 4.75
CA THR A 382 -6.34 -6.47 5.79
C THR A 382 -7.34 -7.60 5.53
N ILE A 383 -6.86 -8.81 5.27
CA ILE A 383 -7.72 -9.96 4.96
C ILE A 383 -8.62 -10.30 6.15
N ARG A 384 -9.94 -10.39 5.91
CA ARG A 384 -10.96 -10.60 6.95
C ARG A 384 -11.15 -12.04 7.36
N ARG A 385 -10.91 -12.95 6.41
CA ARG A 385 -11.11 -14.38 6.53
C ARG A 385 -10.34 -15.09 5.42
N LEU A 386 -9.83 -16.27 5.71
CA LEU A 386 -9.28 -17.22 4.76
C LEU A 386 -9.93 -18.60 4.95
N PRO A 387 -9.74 -19.55 4.01
CA PRO A 387 -10.30 -20.88 4.14
C PRO A 387 -9.90 -21.57 5.44
N THR A 388 -10.86 -22.20 6.10
CA THR A 388 -10.55 -23.19 7.14
C THR A 388 -9.84 -24.41 6.56
N LYS A 389 -9.27 -25.28 7.41
CA LYS A 389 -8.62 -26.53 6.97
C LYS A 389 -9.55 -27.44 6.15
N GLU A 390 -10.86 -27.40 6.40
CA GLU A 390 -11.85 -28.16 5.62
C GLU A 390 -12.26 -27.42 4.33
N GLU A 391 -12.50 -26.11 4.39
CA GLU A 391 -12.81 -25.30 3.19
C GLU A 391 -11.68 -25.32 2.16
N ALA A 392 -10.42 -25.40 2.61
CA ALA A 392 -9.24 -25.49 1.77
C ALA A 392 -9.19 -26.77 0.90
N LYS A 393 -10.01 -27.79 1.19
CA LYS A 393 -10.09 -29.06 0.43
C LYS A 393 -11.13 -29.03 -0.69
N ARG A 394 -11.96 -27.98 -0.78
CA ARG A 394 -13.03 -27.87 -1.77
C ARG A 394 -12.48 -27.90 -3.19
N LYS A 395 -13.21 -28.54 -4.11
CA LYS A 395 -12.78 -28.68 -5.52
C LYS A 395 -12.62 -27.34 -6.24
N GLY A 396 -13.51 -26.37 -5.96
CA GLY A 396 -13.45 -25.03 -6.52
C GLY A 396 -12.30 -24.18 -5.99
N GLY A 397 -11.62 -24.62 -4.92
CA GLY A 397 -10.59 -23.87 -4.23
C GLY A 397 -11.10 -22.55 -3.65
N ALA A 398 -10.16 -21.64 -3.39
CA ALA A 398 -10.46 -20.32 -2.86
C ALA A 398 -9.57 -19.23 -3.46
N GLY A 399 -10.00 -17.97 -3.34
CA GLY A 399 -9.27 -16.81 -3.82
C GLY A 399 -9.42 -15.60 -2.89
N VAL A 400 -8.80 -14.49 -3.27
CA VAL A 400 -8.84 -13.21 -2.57
C VAL A 400 -9.18 -12.06 -3.53
N TYR A 401 -10.12 -11.23 -3.11
CA TYR A 401 -10.36 -9.89 -3.60
C TYR A 401 -9.69 -8.88 -2.64
N TYR A 402 -8.71 -8.12 -3.14
CA TYR A 402 -7.86 -7.25 -2.32
C TYR A 402 -7.93 -5.79 -2.81
N HIS A 403 -7.91 -4.81 -1.91
CA HIS A 403 -8.04 -3.41 -2.28
C HIS A 403 -6.71 -2.66 -2.26
N LEU A 404 -6.34 -2.07 -3.41
CA LEU A 404 -5.31 -1.03 -3.52
C LEU A 404 -5.91 0.37 -3.66
N GLN A 405 -7.23 0.46 -3.86
CA GLN A 405 -8.06 1.67 -3.84
C GLN A 405 -9.44 1.30 -3.26
N TYR A 406 -10.14 2.23 -2.62
CA TYR A 406 -11.48 1.94 -2.09
C TYR A 406 -12.38 3.17 -1.92
N VAL A 407 -13.69 2.93 -2.09
CA VAL A 407 -14.79 3.85 -1.79
C VAL A 407 -15.69 3.27 -0.70
N GLY A 408 -15.67 3.90 0.48
CA GLY A 408 -16.52 3.52 1.61
C GLY A 408 -15.87 3.75 2.97
N ASP A 409 -16.50 3.18 4.00
CA ASP A 409 -16.11 3.34 5.40
C ASP A 409 -14.75 2.70 5.74
N PRO A 410 -13.97 3.25 6.69
CA PRO A 410 -14.19 4.51 7.41
C PRO A 410 -14.12 5.78 6.57
N ARG A 411 -13.25 5.79 5.57
CA ARG A 411 -13.10 6.89 4.62
C ARG A 411 -12.50 6.38 3.32
N SER A 412 -12.99 6.90 2.20
CA SER A 412 -12.47 6.54 0.89
C SER A 412 -11.01 6.99 0.74
N TYR A 413 -10.21 6.22 0.00
CA TYR A 413 -8.86 6.61 -0.44
C TYR A 413 -8.75 6.33 -1.93
N LYS A 414 -8.61 7.38 -2.74
CA LYS A 414 -8.83 7.33 -4.19
C LYS A 414 -7.79 8.10 -5.01
N TRP A 415 -6.98 8.95 -4.39
CA TRP A 415 -6.20 9.93 -5.15
C TRP A 415 -4.88 9.39 -5.71
N ILE A 416 -4.01 8.87 -4.84
CA ILE A 416 -2.70 8.32 -5.21
C ILE A 416 -2.42 7.04 -4.41
N ASN A 417 -1.32 6.33 -4.71
CA ASN A 417 -0.92 5.15 -3.96
C ASN A 417 -0.73 5.46 -2.46
N THR A 418 -1.37 4.67 -1.60
CA THR A 418 -1.26 4.71 -0.13
C THR A 418 -1.07 3.31 0.47
N ASN A 419 -0.63 2.35 -0.34
CA ASN A 419 -0.46 0.96 0.06
C ASN A 419 0.98 0.70 0.45
N SER A 420 1.21 0.14 1.65
CA SER A 420 2.53 -0.34 2.06
C SER A 420 2.76 -1.77 1.58
N LEU A 421 3.79 -1.99 0.78
CA LEU A 421 4.10 -3.29 0.19
C LEU A 421 4.48 -4.34 1.23
N GLY A 422 5.02 -3.95 2.39
CA GLY A 422 5.30 -4.90 3.48
C GLY A 422 4.02 -5.49 4.08
N LYS A 423 2.94 -4.70 4.16
CA LYS A 423 1.60 -5.18 4.55
C LYS A 423 0.99 -6.06 3.46
N VAL A 424 1.08 -5.63 2.19
CA VAL A 424 0.59 -6.40 1.04
C VAL A 424 1.27 -7.78 0.98
N TRP A 425 2.61 -7.81 1.10
CA TRP A 425 3.38 -9.05 1.14
C TRP A 425 2.87 -9.98 2.24
N HIS A 426 2.77 -9.48 3.48
CA HIS A 426 2.36 -10.29 4.62
C HIS A 426 0.97 -10.89 4.42
N GLN A 427 -0.01 -10.09 3.98
CA GLN A 427 -1.39 -10.55 3.79
C GLN A 427 -1.51 -11.55 2.63
N LEU A 428 -0.82 -11.32 1.51
CA LEU A 428 -0.83 -12.25 0.37
C LEU A 428 -0.10 -13.57 0.69
N GLN A 429 0.95 -13.55 1.51
CA GLN A 429 1.56 -14.78 2.03
C GLN A 429 0.56 -15.58 2.88
N GLN A 430 -0.19 -14.93 3.79
CA GLN A 430 -1.25 -15.61 4.55
C GLN A 430 -2.29 -16.24 3.62
N ALA A 431 -2.75 -15.52 2.59
CA ALA A 431 -3.69 -16.04 1.60
C ALA A 431 -3.17 -17.31 0.90
N TYR A 432 -1.91 -17.27 0.44
CA TYR A 432 -1.28 -18.41 -0.22
C TYR A 432 -1.15 -19.62 0.72
N HIS A 433 -0.73 -19.41 1.97
CA HIS A 433 -0.55 -20.48 2.95
C HIS A 433 -1.88 -21.13 3.38
N HIS A 434 -2.99 -20.39 3.32
CA HIS A 434 -4.35 -20.92 3.57
C HIS A 434 -5.03 -21.47 2.30
N ASN A 435 -4.26 -21.78 1.26
CA ASN A 435 -4.73 -22.38 0.01
C ASN A 435 -5.73 -21.52 -0.80
N ALA A 436 -5.76 -20.19 -0.59
CA ALA A 436 -6.51 -19.27 -1.43
C ALA A 436 -5.73 -18.91 -2.71
N ARG A 437 -5.52 -19.90 -3.58
CA ARG A 437 -4.62 -19.84 -4.75
C ARG A 437 -5.33 -19.85 -6.12
N GLN A 438 -6.66 -19.86 -6.12
CA GLN A 438 -7.44 -19.98 -7.36
C GLN A 438 -7.58 -18.63 -8.07
N ILE A 439 -7.94 -17.56 -7.35
CA ILE A 439 -8.16 -16.22 -7.91
C ILE A 439 -7.56 -15.17 -6.98
N TRP A 440 -6.63 -14.34 -7.46
CA TRP A 440 -6.30 -13.06 -6.83
C TRP A 440 -6.70 -11.93 -7.77
N VAL A 441 -7.62 -11.09 -7.32
CA VAL A 441 -8.09 -9.91 -8.04
C VAL A 441 -7.91 -8.67 -7.17
N PHE A 442 -7.29 -7.63 -7.73
CA PHE A 442 -6.93 -6.41 -7.01
C PHE A 442 -7.79 -5.23 -7.49
N ASN A 443 -8.57 -4.58 -6.61
CA ASN A 443 -9.14 -3.26 -6.93
C ASN A 443 -7.99 -2.25 -7.06
N VAL A 444 -7.76 -1.77 -8.27
CA VAL A 444 -6.69 -0.82 -8.61
C VAL A 444 -7.22 0.58 -8.88
N GLY A 445 -8.50 0.80 -8.64
CA GLY A 445 -9.14 2.06 -8.93
C GLY A 445 -9.04 2.42 -10.41
N ASP A 446 -8.46 3.60 -10.63
CA ASP A 446 -8.19 4.20 -11.93
C ASP A 446 -6.97 3.60 -12.67
N LEU A 447 -6.37 2.52 -12.15
CA LEU A 447 -5.11 1.89 -12.58
C LEU A 447 -3.87 2.75 -12.32
N LYS A 448 -3.88 4.02 -12.74
CA LYS A 448 -2.84 5.00 -12.37
C LYS A 448 -3.29 5.78 -11.12
N PRO A 449 -2.38 6.16 -10.21
CA PRO A 449 -0.94 5.88 -10.18
C PRO A 449 -0.59 4.69 -9.27
N GLN A 450 -1.07 3.47 -9.58
CA GLN A 450 -0.85 2.23 -8.80
C GLN A 450 0.18 1.27 -9.45
N GLU A 451 1.05 1.76 -10.34
CA GLU A 451 1.92 0.93 -11.19
C GLU A 451 2.86 0.02 -10.36
N ILE A 452 3.45 0.56 -9.29
CA ILE A 452 4.38 -0.15 -8.42
C ILE A 452 3.66 -1.23 -7.58
N PRO A 453 2.57 -0.94 -6.82
CA PRO A 453 1.86 -1.99 -6.09
C PRO A 453 1.22 -3.04 -7.00
N ILE A 454 0.74 -2.67 -8.21
CA ILE A 454 0.28 -3.66 -9.20
C ILE A 454 1.43 -4.58 -9.62
N SER A 455 2.59 -4.01 -9.97
CA SER A 455 3.79 -4.80 -10.34
C SER A 455 4.20 -5.76 -9.23
N PHE A 456 4.14 -5.31 -7.97
CA PHE A 456 4.45 -6.11 -6.79
C PHE A 456 3.47 -7.27 -6.61
N ALA A 457 2.16 -6.98 -6.64
CA ALA A 457 1.11 -7.97 -6.48
C ALA A 457 1.15 -9.04 -7.58
N MET A 458 1.38 -8.63 -8.83
CA MET A 458 1.47 -9.57 -9.96
C MET A 458 2.74 -10.43 -9.90
N ALA A 459 3.87 -9.88 -9.43
CA ALA A 459 5.09 -10.66 -9.21
C ALA A 459 4.88 -11.76 -8.17
N LEU A 460 4.23 -11.45 -7.04
CA LEU A 460 3.89 -12.44 -6.02
C LEU A 460 2.84 -13.46 -6.50
N ALA A 461 1.84 -13.02 -7.26
CA ALA A 461 0.82 -13.93 -7.80
C ALA A 461 1.40 -14.90 -8.84
N TRP A 462 2.41 -14.46 -9.60
CA TRP A 462 3.18 -15.30 -10.52
C TRP A 462 4.08 -16.27 -9.75
N ASP A 463 4.93 -15.76 -8.87
CA ASP A 463 5.79 -16.56 -8.02
C ASP A 463 5.80 -16.01 -6.59
N ILE A 464 5.17 -16.74 -5.68
CA ILE A 464 5.04 -16.35 -4.26
C ILE A 464 6.40 -16.22 -3.55
N ASN A 465 7.45 -16.84 -4.11
CA ASN A 465 8.80 -16.81 -3.58
C ASN A 465 9.71 -15.77 -4.26
N SER A 466 9.19 -15.02 -5.24
CA SER A 466 9.96 -13.99 -5.97
C SER A 466 10.44 -12.86 -5.05
N ILE A 467 9.74 -12.62 -3.94
CA ILE A 467 10.03 -11.59 -2.95
C ILE A 467 9.95 -12.21 -1.56
N LYS A 468 11.03 -12.13 -0.81
CA LYS A 468 11.13 -12.57 0.59
C LYS A 468 10.85 -11.41 1.53
N HIS A 469 10.51 -11.76 2.77
CA HIS A 469 10.17 -10.84 3.86
C HIS A 469 11.19 -9.72 4.12
N ASP A 470 12.46 -9.94 3.81
CA ASP A 470 13.61 -9.06 4.04
C ASP A 470 14.21 -8.51 2.74
N THR A 471 13.51 -8.66 1.61
CA THR A 471 14.02 -8.29 0.28
C THR A 471 13.20 -7.24 -0.48
N LEU A 472 12.32 -6.51 0.22
CA LEU A 472 11.53 -5.43 -0.40
C LEU A 472 12.40 -4.32 -1.04
N PRO A 473 13.51 -3.85 -0.42
CA PRO A 473 14.41 -2.90 -1.07
C PRO A 473 14.97 -3.42 -2.41
N GLN A 474 15.21 -4.74 -2.53
CA GLN A 474 15.69 -5.40 -3.73
C GLN A 474 14.59 -5.44 -4.80
N PHE A 475 13.32 -5.67 -4.42
CA PHE A 475 12.19 -5.50 -5.33
C PHE A 475 12.19 -4.08 -5.93
N PHE A 476 12.26 -3.05 -5.09
CA PHE A 476 12.25 -1.66 -5.57
C PHE A 476 13.44 -1.35 -6.49
N ARG A 477 14.65 -1.82 -6.14
CA ARG A 477 15.83 -1.68 -6.98
C ARG A 477 15.66 -2.37 -8.34
N GLN A 478 15.13 -3.60 -8.37
CA GLN A 478 14.95 -4.36 -9.61
C GLN A 478 13.84 -3.79 -10.49
N ALA A 479 12.75 -3.29 -9.90
CA ALA A 479 11.74 -2.53 -10.62
C ALA A 479 12.36 -1.24 -11.18
N ALA A 480 13.16 -0.53 -10.39
CA ALA A 480 13.82 0.70 -10.82
C ALA A 480 14.83 0.45 -11.94
N GLU A 481 15.58 -0.65 -11.90
CA GLU A 481 16.49 -1.05 -12.98
C GLU A 481 15.72 -1.34 -14.27
N ARG A 482 14.55 -1.99 -14.18
CA ARG A 482 13.68 -2.22 -15.34
C ARG A 482 13.20 -0.90 -15.96
N GLU A 483 12.75 0.05 -15.13
CA GLU A 483 12.18 1.31 -15.65
C GLU A 483 13.25 2.34 -16.08
N PHE A 484 14.32 2.51 -15.30
CA PHE A 484 15.30 3.61 -15.43
C PHE A 484 16.73 3.13 -15.69
N GLY A 485 16.97 1.82 -15.77
CA GLY A 485 18.30 1.25 -16.02
C GLY A 485 19.17 1.16 -14.76
N ALA A 486 20.24 0.38 -14.86
CA ALA A 486 21.10 0.04 -13.73
C ALA A 486 21.79 1.24 -13.05
N GLU A 487 22.05 2.33 -13.80
CA GLU A 487 22.72 3.53 -13.26
C GLU A 487 21.85 4.27 -12.23
N LEU A 488 20.54 4.34 -12.47
CA LEU A 488 19.59 5.05 -11.61
C LEU A 488 18.89 4.13 -10.61
N ALA A 489 18.99 2.81 -10.79
CA ALA A 489 18.27 1.79 -10.03
C ALA A 489 18.35 1.96 -8.51
N ASP A 490 19.55 2.24 -7.97
CA ASP A 490 19.75 2.41 -6.53
C ASP A 490 19.09 3.68 -5.98
N GLY A 491 19.19 4.79 -6.72
CA GLY A 491 18.58 6.06 -6.32
C GLY A 491 17.06 5.99 -6.36
N VAL A 492 16.50 5.49 -7.47
CA VAL A 492 15.05 5.33 -7.62
C VAL A 492 14.50 4.31 -6.63
N GLY A 493 15.15 3.15 -6.50
CA GLY A 493 14.74 2.10 -5.57
C GLY A 493 14.71 2.59 -4.11
N SER A 494 15.72 3.38 -3.70
CA SER A 494 15.75 4.01 -2.38
C SER A 494 14.63 5.05 -2.18
N ILE A 495 14.29 5.83 -3.21
CA ILE A 495 13.17 6.78 -3.14
C ILE A 495 11.85 6.03 -2.99
N TRP A 496 11.58 5.03 -3.82
CA TRP A 496 10.34 4.23 -3.72
C TRP A 496 10.21 3.49 -2.39
N HIS A 497 11.31 2.93 -1.88
CA HIS A 497 11.30 2.27 -0.57
C HIS A 497 10.99 3.24 0.57
N ARG A 498 11.66 4.40 0.62
CA ARG A 498 11.38 5.42 1.64
C ARG A 498 9.99 6.03 1.50
N HIS A 499 9.48 6.15 0.27
CA HIS A 499 8.10 6.55 -0.02
C HIS A 499 7.12 5.55 0.61
N ASP A 500 7.28 4.25 0.34
CA ASP A 500 6.46 3.17 0.91
C ASP A 500 6.42 3.22 2.45
N ARG A 501 7.59 3.38 3.09
CA ARG A 501 7.66 3.47 4.57
C ARG A 501 6.91 4.68 5.13
N LEU A 502 6.81 5.79 4.40
CA LEU A 502 6.01 6.94 4.81
C LEU A 502 4.51 6.74 4.52
N LEU A 503 4.14 6.03 3.46
CA LEU A 503 2.75 5.66 3.17
C LEU A 503 2.18 4.70 4.22
N ALA A 504 3.02 3.87 4.84
CA ALA A 504 2.62 2.95 5.91
C ALA A 504 2.06 3.67 7.15
N LEU A 505 2.34 4.97 7.32
CA LEU A 505 1.87 5.75 8.46
C LEU A 505 0.35 5.89 8.43
N ARG A 506 -0.20 6.47 7.37
CA ARG A 506 -1.63 6.77 7.24
C ARG A 506 -1.95 7.17 5.79
N LYS A 507 -3.13 6.80 5.31
CA LYS A 507 -3.66 7.22 4.00
C LYS A 507 -3.87 8.74 3.98
N HIS A 508 -3.56 9.42 2.88
CA HIS A 508 -3.61 10.88 2.79
C HIS A 508 -4.96 11.46 3.19
N GLU A 509 -6.05 10.95 2.61
CA GLU A 509 -7.41 11.42 2.88
C GLU A 509 -7.83 11.23 4.35
N HIS A 510 -7.10 10.42 5.13
CA HIS A 510 -7.32 10.23 6.56
C HIS A 510 -6.45 11.13 7.44
N ILE A 511 -5.45 11.83 6.88
CA ILE A 511 -4.57 12.71 7.64
C ILE A 511 -5.26 14.08 7.83
N GLU A 512 -5.48 14.41 9.09
CA GLU A 512 -5.99 15.71 9.54
C GLU A 512 -4.91 16.52 10.29
N PRO A 513 -5.11 17.83 10.50
CA PRO A 513 -4.11 18.67 11.17
C PRO A 513 -3.72 18.20 12.58
N ASP A 514 -4.56 17.42 13.28
CA ASP A 514 -4.28 16.89 14.62
C ASP A 514 -3.91 15.39 14.62
N THR A 515 -3.68 14.79 13.44
CA THR A 515 -3.24 13.40 13.31
C THR A 515 -1.85 13.19 13.91
N PHE A 516 -0.86 13.95 13.43
CA PHE A 516 0.51 13.89 13.94
C PHE A 516 0.73 15.01 14.96
N SER A 517 1.32 14.67 16.10
CA SER A 517 1.50 15.61 17.20
C SER A 517 2.52 16.69 16.87
N VAL A 518 2.07 17.95 16.88
CA VAL A 518 2.94 19.14 16.82
C VAL A 518 3.49 19.55 18.20
N LEU A 519 3.05 18.88 19.27
CA LEU A 519 3.47 19.15 20.65
C LEU A 519 4.48 18.10 21.15
N HIS A 520 4.24 16.84 20.86
CA HIS A 520 4.89 15.73 21.54
C HIS A 520 5.86 15.00 20.60
N TYR A 521 7.05 14.70 21.14
CA TYR A 521 8.08 13.87 20.50
C TYR A 521 8.59 14.36 19.13
N ARG A 522 8.35 15.63 18.78
CA ARG A 522 8.67 16.20 17.45
C ARG A 522 8.08 15.37 16.30
N GLU A 523 6.94 14.72 16.54
CA GLU A 523 6.36 13.73 15.62
C GLU A 523 6.02 14.34 14.26
N ALA A 524 5.19 15.39 14.24
CA ALA A 524 4.78 16.05 13.01
C ALA A 524 5.97 16.68 12.25
N ASP A 525 6.89 17.33 12.97
CA ASP A 525 8.10 17.94 12.39
C ASP A 525 9.02 16.88 11.74
N THR A 526 9.17 15.73 12.39
CA THR A 526 9.98 14.62 11.87
C THR A 526 9.38 14.03 10.60
N ILE A 527 8.07 13.79 10.59
CA ILE A 527 7.37 13.27 9.40
C ILE A 527 7.45 14.27 8.25
N TYR A 528 7.18 15.56 8.52
CA TYR A 528 7.30 16.64 7.54
C TYR A 528 8.72 16.74 6.95
N ARG A 529 9.75 16.68 7.80
CA ARG A 529 11.15 16.71 7.36
C ARG A 529 11.52 15.50 6.50
N ARG A 530 11.08 14.29 6.88
CA ARG A 530 11.33 13.06 6.08
C ARG A 530 10.71 13.17 4.68
N TRP A 531 9.51 13.73 4.57
CA TRP A 531 8.89 14.04 3.27
C TRP A 531 9.69 15.08 2.47
N LYS A 532 10.21 16.13 3.13
CA LYS A 532 11.04 17.14 2.46
C LYS A 532 12.35 16.57 1.93
N GLU A 533 13.05 15.78 2.74
CA GLU A 533 14.30 15.11 2.37
C GLU A 533 14.10 14.16 1.19
N LEU A 534 13.00 13.40 1.21
CA LEU A 534 12.64 12.52 0.10
C LEU A 534 12.34 13.31 -1.18
N LEU A 535 11.63 14.44 -1.08
CA LEU A 535 11.40 15.33 -2.21
C LEU A 535 12.72 15.90 -2.77
N ASP A 536 13.65 16.33 -1.92
CA ASP A 536 14.96 16.83 -2.35
C ASP A 536 15.74 15.77 -3.14
N ASP A 537 15.68 14.50 -2.71
CA ASP A 537 16.27 13.39 -3.43
C ASP A 537 15.56 13.12 -4.77
N ALA A 538 14.22 13.16 -4.79
CA ALA A 538 13.44 12.98 -6.01
C ALA A 538 13.68 14.08 -7.04
N GLU A 539 13.79 15.35 -6.64
CA GLU A 539 14.12 16.47 -7.52
C GLU A 539 15.55 16.34 -8.08
N ARG A 540 16.52 15.98 -7.24
CA ARG A 540 17.91 15.72 -7.68
C ARG A 540 17.97 14.56 -8.67
N LEU A 541 17.20 13.50 -8.45
CA LEU A 541 17.16 12.36 -9.36
C LEU A 541 16.47 12.72 -10.67
N HIS A 542 15.33 13.39 -10.61
CA HIS A 542 14.58 13.82 -11.79
C HIS A 542 15.41 14.74 -12.69
N ALA A 543 16.25 15.61 -12.11
CA ALA A 543 17.16 16.45 -12.89
C ALA A 543 18.26 15.69 -13.64
N ARG A 544 18.51 14.42 -13.30
CA ARG A 544 19.57 13.56 -13.90
C ARG A 544 19.05 12.60 -14.96
N VAL A 545 17.74 12.39 -15.07
CA VAL A 545 17.18 11.46 -16.07
C VAL A 545 17.31 12.04 -17.47
N SER A 546 17.32 11.18 -18.48
CA SER A 546 17.33 11.65 -19.88
C SER A 546 16.02 12.35 -20.26
N GLU A 547 16.03 13.17 -21.32
CA GLU A 547 14.80 13.81 -21.82
C GLU A 547 13.70 12.78 -22.17
N GLU A 548 14.09 11.62 -22.73
CA GLU A 548 13.16 10.52 -23.03
C GLU A 548 12.53 9.91 -21.76
N GLU A 549 13.21 9.99 -20.61
CA GLU A 549 12.75 9.44 -19.32
C GLU A 549 12.02 10.45 -18.44
N LYS A 550 12.01 11.75 -18.77
CA LYS A 550 11.42 12.78 -17.91
C LYS A 550 9.95 12.54 -17.60
N ALA A 551 9.14 12.15 -18.58
CA ALA A 551 7.73 11.87 -18.36
C ALA A 551 7.52 10.69 -17.39
N ALA A 552 8.28 9.60 -17.56
CA ALA A 552 8.25 8.43 -16.67
C ALA A 552 8.75 8.77 -15.26
N SER A 553 9.86 9.51 -15.16
CA SER A 553 10.42 9.95 -13.88
C SER A 553 9.48 10.89 -13.13
N PHE A 554 8.84 11.81 -13.84
CA PHE A 554 7.87 12.71 -13.23
C PHE A 554 6.71 11.92 -12.65
N GLN A 555 6.05 11.07 -13.45
CA GLN A 555 4.85 10.39 -13.00
C GLN A 555 5.10 9.29 -11.95
N LEU A 556 6.22 8.56 -12.04
CA LEU A 556 6.50 7.42 -11.16
C LEU A 556 7.32 7.79 -9.91
N ILE A 557 8.01 8.94 -9.90
CA ILE A 557 8.95 9.30 -8.83
C ILE A 557 8.64 10.67 -8.26
N LEU A 558 8.78 11.73 -9.08
CA LEU A 558 8.74 13.10 -8.58
C LEU A 558 7.34 13.50 -8.14
N HIS A 559 6.33 13.30 -8.99
CA HIS A 559 4.93 13.63 -8.70
C HIS A 559 4.43 13.00 -7.39
N PRO A 560 4.43 11.65 -7.21
CA PRO A 560 3.89 11.05 -6.00
C PRO A 560 4.66 11.46 -4.73
N THR A 561 5.95 11.76 -4.84
CA THR A 561 6.75 12.26 -3.72
C THR A 561 6.37 13.71 -3.37
N LYS A 562 6.30 14.58 -4.39
CA LYS A 562 5.99 16.01 -4.26
C LYS A 562 4.55 16.23 -3.79
N ALA A 563 3.60 15.49 -4.34
CA ALA A 563 2.19 15.51 -3.93
C ALA A 563 2.03 15.14 -2.45
N SER A 564 2.66 14.05 -2.00
CA SER A 564 2.63 13.65 -0.59
C SER A 564 3.30 14.66 0.35
N TYR A 565 4.41 15.27 -0.07
CA TYR A 565 5.05 16.34 0.69
C TYR A 565 4.14 17.57 0.80
N ILE A 566 3.54 18.02 -0.30
CA ILE A 566 2.62 19.17 -0.32
C ILE A 566 1.41 18.90 0.58
N TYR A 567 0.82 17.70 0.50
CA TYR A 567 -0.27 17.30 1.39
C TYR A 567 0.09 17.41 2.85
N ASN A 568 1.22 16.82 3.25
CA ASN A 568 1.68 16.89 4.63
C ASN A 568 2.05 18.32 5.03
N LYS A 569 2.56 19.15 4.11
CA LYS A 569 2.84 20.58 4.34
C LYS A 569 1.57 21.37 4.64
N VAL A 570 0.48 21.13 3.90
CA VAL A 570 -0.84 21.74 4.18
C VAL A 570 -1.30 21.35 5.59
N ARG A 571 -1.30 20.05 5.93
CA ARG A 571 -1.79 19.59 7.25
C ARG A 571 -0.92 20.06 8.41
N TRP A 572 0.40 19.97 8.27
CA TRP A 572 1.38 20.46 9.25
C TRP A 572 1.25 21.96 9.50
N SER A 573 1.14 22.77 8.44
CA SER A 573 0.99 24.22 8.58
C SER A 573 -0.37 24.62 9.16
N GLN A 574 -1.46 23.91 8.86
CA GLN A 574 -2.76 24.10 9.53
C GLN A 574 -2.67 23.80 11.04
N ALA A 575 -1.95 22.75 11.42
CA ALA A 575 -1.77 22.36 12.82
C ALA A 575 -1.01 23.45 13.60
N LEU A 576 0.13 23.89 13.07
CA LEU A 576 0.93 24.95 13.65
C LEU A 576 0.21 26.30 13.66
N ASN A 577 -0.52 26.63 12.59
CA ASN A 577 -1.35 27.83 12.55
C ASN A 577 -2.36 27.87 13.72
N LYS A 578 -3.09 26.78 13.95
CA LYS A 578 -4.06 26.68 15.05
C LYS A 578 -3.38 26.81 16.41
N LEU A 579 -2.29 26.07 16.64
CA LEU A 579 -1.53 26.13 17.89
C LEU A 579 -1.00 27.54 18.16
N TYR A 580 -0.34 28.14 17.17
CA TYR A 580 0.34 29.43 17.30
C TYR A 580 -0.67 30.57 17.45
N ALA A 581 -1.83 30.48 16.80
CA ALA A 581 -2.91 31.45 16.98
C ALA A 581 -3.45 31.43 18.41
N ARG A 582 -3.62 30.25 19.02
CA ARG A 582 -4.03 30.14 20.43
C ARG A 582 -2.99 30.75 21.37
N GLN A 583 -1.70 30.59 21.06
CA GLN A 583 -0.59 31.21 21.79
C GLN A 583 -0.42 32.72 21.51
N ARG A 584 -1.19 33.29 20.58
CA ARG A 584 -1.13 34.68 20.09
C ARG A 584 0.22 35.05 19.45
N ARG A 585 0.88 34.07 18.86
CA ARG A 585 2.11 34.26 18.07
C ARG A 585 1.78 34.99 16.77
N ASN A 586 2.55 36.02 16.43
CA ASN A 586 2.43 36.68 15.12
C ASN A 586 2.68 35.71 13.95
N SER A 587 3.56 34.73 14.13
CA SER A 587 3.87 33.70 13.15
C SER A 587 2.68 32.80 12.78
N ALA A 588 1.60 32.79 13.57
CA ALA A 588 0.36 32.11 13.19
C ALA A 588 -0.12 32.51 11.79
N ASN A 589 -0.06 33.81 11.46
CA ASN A 589 -0.48 34.31 10.15
C ASN A 589 0.47 33.86 9.02
N THR A 590 1.76 33.67 9.33
CA THR A 590 2.74 33.11 8.39
C THR A 590 2.38 31.65 8.05
N TYR A 591 2.03 30.84 9.06
CA TYR A 591 1.60 29.46 8.82
C TYR A 591 0.24 29.37 8.10
N ALA A 592 -0.66 30.34 8.30
CA ALA A 592 -1.87 30.44 7.47
C ALA A 592 -1.53 30.65 5.99
N GLN A 593 -0.57 31.54 5.69
CA GLN A 593 -0.14 31.77 4.31
C GLN A 593 0.59 30.55 3.73
N ILE A 594 1.45 29.88 4.49
CA ILE A 594 2.11 28.64 4.05
C ILE A 594 1.08 27.57 3.67
N ALA A 595 -0.02 27.44 4.44
CA ALA A 595 -1.09 26.50 4.12
C ALA A 595 -1.80 26.86 2.81
N LEU A 596 -2.10 28.15 2.59
CA LEU A 596 -2.72 28.63 1.35
C LEU A 596 -1.80 28.42 0.14
N ASP A 597 -0.52 28.77 0.25
CA ASP A 597 0.46 28.61 -0.83
C ASP A 597 0.70 27.13 -1.16
N ALA A 598 0.74 26.26 -0.15
CA ALA A 598 0.87 24.82 -0.35
C ALA A 598 -0.39 24.22 -1.00
N PHE A 599 -1.58 24.69 -0.63
CA PHE A 599 -2.84 24.26 -1.25
C PHE A 599 -2.92 24.67 -2.73
N ASP A 600 -2.42 25.85 -3.10
CA ASP A 600 -2.32 26.28 -4.51
C ASP A 600 -1.26 25.50 -5.30
N GLN A 601 -0.13 25.16 -4.65
CA GLN A 601 0.91 24.29 -5.23
C GLN A 601 0.40 22.89 -5.56
N ASP A 602 -0.54 22.36 -4.78
CA ASP A 602 -1.16 21.06 -4.99
C ASP A 602 -1.93 21.02 -6.33
N PHE A 603 -2.78 22.02 -6.57
CA PHE A 603 -3.52 22.13 -7.82
C PHE A 603 -2.59 22.39 -9.02
N THR A 604 -1.58 23.25 -8.86
CA THR A 604 -0.55 23.49 -9.89
C THR A 604 0.16 22.20 -10.29
N LEU A 605 0.47 21.32 -9.32
CA LEU A 605 1.10 20.02 -9.58
C LEU A 605 0.18 19.09 -10.38
N SER A 606 -1.14 19.15 -10.12
CA SER A 606 -2.13 18.38 -10.86
C SER A 606 -2.22 18.86 -12.32
N GLU A 607 -2.19 20.18 -12.56
CA GLU A 607 -2.12 20.76 -13.90
C GLU A 607 -0.85 20.35 -14.64
N GLU A 608 0.30 20.34 -13.95
CA GLU A 608 1.58 19.88 -14.51
C GLU A 608 1.46 18.42 -14.99
N TYR A 609 0.90 17.53 -14.17
CA TYR A 609 0.67 16.13 -14.56
C TYR A 609 -0.28 16.00 -15.76
N HIS A 610 -1.39 16.76 -15.75
CA HIS A 610 -2.39 16.71 -16.82
C HIS A 610 -1.87 17.29 -18.15
N SER A 611 -0.80 18.09 -18.13
CA SER A 611 -0.15 18.65 -19.33
C SER A 611 0.89 17.73 -19.99
N LEU A 612 1.34 16.67 -19.30
CA LEU A 612 2.41 15.80 -19.77
C LEU A 612 2.11 15.21 -21.15
N LEU A 613 3.12 15.25 -22.03
CA LEU A 613 3.08 14.65 -23.37
C LEU A 613 1.83 15.06 -24.16
N ASP A 614 1.62 16.37 -24.30
CA ASP A 614 0.44 16.96 -24.96
C ASP A 614 -0.87 16.50 -24.32
N GLY A 615 -0.86 16.42 -22.99
CA GLY A 615 -1.99 16.00 -22.17
C GLY A 615 -2.35 14.53 -22.30
N LYS A 616 -1.38 13.63 -22.56
CA LYS A 616 -1.59 12.19 -22.62
C LYS A 616 -2.38 11.67 -21.42
N TRP A 617 -2.13 12.20 -20.23
CA TRP A 617 -2.74 11.78 -18.95
C TRP A 617 -3.68 12.80 -18.31
N ASN A 618 -4.20 13.74 -19.09
CA ASN A 618 -5.22 14.68 -18.61
C ASN A 618 -6.38 13.94 -17.91
N HIS A 619 -6.92 14.51 -16.83
CA HIS A 619 -7.95 13.93 -15.95
C HIS A 619 -7.53 12.85 -14.95
N ILE A 620 -6.43 12.11 -15.16
CA ILE A 620 -6.18 10.90 -14.35
C ILE A 620 -5.91 11.16 -12.86
N LEU A 621 -5.62 12.41 -12.49
CA LEU A 621 -5.43 12.84 -11.09
C LEU A 621 -6.46 13.89 -10.63
N MET A 622 -7.64 13.94 -11.24
CA MET A 622 -8.66 14.95 -10.93
C MET A 622 -9.50 14.63 -9.67
N GLN A 623 -9.14 13.62 -8.90
CA GLN A 623 -9.85 13.20 -7.68
C GLN A 623 -9.63 14.21 -6.54
N PRO A 624 -10.70 14.82 -6.00
CA PRO A 624 -10.59 15.64 -4.79
C PRO A 624 -10.14 14.82 -3.58
N HIS A 625 -9.26 15.39 -2.76
CA HIS A 625 -8.55 14.73 -1.66
C HIS A 625 -8.38 15.60 -0.39
N TYR A 626 -8.87 16.85 -0.39
CA TYR A 626 -9.06 17.70 0.79
C TYR A 626 -10.53 18.02 1.02
N GLY A 627 -10.93 18.13 2.29
CA GLY A 627 -12.29 18.52 2.66
C GLY A 627 -13.22 17.34 2.98
N TYR A 628 -12.65 16.16 3.25
CA TYR A 628 -13.39 15.09 3.92
C TYR A 628 -13.83 15.55 5.31
N GLU A 629 -15.07 15.25 5.67
CA GLU A 629 -15.63 15.46 7.01
C GLU A 629 -15.78 14.10 7.73
N ASP A 630 -16.66 14.01 8.73
CA ASP A 630 -17.02 12.75 9.41
C ASP A 630 -17.93 11.89 8.52
N THR A 631 -17.45 11.59 7.32
CA THR A 631 -18.12 10.78 6.29
C THR A 631 -17.08 10.08 5.43
N TRP A 632 -17.50 8.98 4.79
CA TRP A 632 -16.66 8.27 3.83
C TRP A 632 -16.67 8.90 2.44
N HIS A 633 -17.68 9.72 2.13
CA HIS A 633 -17.87 10.30 0.81
C HIS A 633 -16.75 11.29 0.46
N ALA A 634 -16.22 11.16 -0.76
CA ALA A 634 -15.30 12.13 -1.30
C ALA A 634 -15.98 13.50 -1.51
N PRO A 635 -15.28 14.62 -1.27
CA PRO A 635 -15.80 15.94 -1.58
C PRO A 635 -15.89 16.14 -3.10
N SER A 636 -16.77 17.05 -3.54
CA SER A 636 -16.92 17.37 -4.97
C SER A 636 -15.83 18.30 -5.51
N ARG A 637 -15.06 18.93 -4.61
CA ARG A 637 -13.91 19.79 -4.90
C ARG A 637 -13.07 19.92 -3.63
N ASP A 638 -11.78 20.18 -3.80
CA ASP A 638 -10.88 20.38 -2.67
C ASP A 638 -11.22 21.62 -1.85
N MET A 639 -11.13 21.48 -0.52
CA MET A 639 -11.20 22.60 0.41
C MET A 639 -10.32 22.40 1.64
N ILE A 640 -9.67 23.47 2.07
CA ILE A 640 -9.02 23.55 3.39
C ILE A 640 -9.80 24.51 4.30
N GLY A 641 -9.91 24.18 5.59
CA GLY A 641 -10.64 24.97 6.58
C GLY A 641 -9.85 25.22 7.86
N GLY A 642 -10.43 26.00 8.77
CA GLY A 642 -9.91 26.16 10.14
C GLY A 642 -8.63 26.97 10.29
N LEU A 643 -8.31 27.84 9.32
CA LEU A 643 -7.19 28.79 9.44
C LEU A 643 -7.54 29.92 10.43
N CYS A 644 -6.58 30.25 11.28
CA CYS A 644 -6.68 31.25 12.34
C CYS A 644 -5.76 32.45 12.05
N PHE A 645 -6.20 33.65 12.40
CA PHE A 645 -5.40 34.87 12.26
C PHE A 645 -5.35 35.65 13.57
N VAL A 646 -4.19 36.27 13.84
CA VAL A 646 -3.98 37.23 14.94
C VAL A 646 -3.83 38.66 14.38
N GLN A 647 -4.18 39.67 15.17
CA GLN A 647 -4.05 41.07 14.78
C GLN A 647 -2.61 41.57 14.93
N LYS A 648 -1.84 41.61 13.83
CA LYS A 648 -0.42 42.02 13.81
C LYS A 648 -0.17 43.51 14.13
N ARG A 649 -1.21 44.34 14.12
CA ARG A 649 -1.12 45.79 14.41
C ARG A 649 -1.50 46.14 15.84
N GLN A 650 -1.88 45.15 16.64
CA GLN A 650 -2.31 45.33 18.01
C GLN A 650 -1.19 44.90 18.94
N ASN A 651 -0.79 45.78 19.85
CA ASN A 651 0.06 45.40 20.96
C ASN A 651 -0.68 44.40 21.86
N SER A 652 0.06 43.42 22.37
CA SER A 652 -0.45 42.56 23.45
C SER A 652 -0.75 43.39 24.71
N ASN A 653 -1.56 42.84 25.61
CA ASN A 653 -1.88 43.51 26.86
C ASN A 653 -0.59 43.71 27.69
N PRO A 654 -0.34 44.92 28.24
CA PRO A 654 0.88 45.21 29.00
C PRO A 654 1.19 44.22 30.14
N ILE A 655 0.16 43.60 30.72
CA ILE A 655 0.30 42.63 31.83
C ILE A 655 1.07 41.37 31.41
N VAL A 656 0.88 40.90 30.17
CA VAL A 656 1.50 39.66 29.66
C VAL A 656 2.70 39.93 28.73
N GLY A 657 3.07 41.19 28.55
CA GLY A 657 4.21 41.58 27.71
C GLY A 657 3.98 41.40 26.20
N GLN A 658 5.00 41.74 25.42
CA GLN A 658 5.04 41.54 23.96
C GLN A 658 5.86 40.30 23.60
N MET A 659 6.75 39.84 24.47
CA MET A 659 7.47 38.58 24.36
C MET A 659 6.60 37.43 24.87
N GLY A 660 6.55 36.33 24.13
CA GLY A 660 5.98 35.08 24.61
C GLY A 660 7.03 33.97 24.60
N VAL A 661 6.87 33.02 25.53
CA VAL A 661 7.65 31.79 25.58
C VAL A 661 6.69 30.60 25.59
N ALA A 662 7.03 29.55 24.86
CA ALA A 662 6.32 28.26 24.89
C ALA A 662 7.34 27.12 24.88
N VAL A 663 7.10 26.08 25.66
CA VAL A 663 8.00 24.94 25.80
C VAL A 663 7.55 23.76 24.93
N GLU A 664 8.49 22.92 24.52
CA GLU A 664 8.19 21.62 23.90
C GLU A 664 7.20 20.83 24.75
N GLY A 665 6.24 20.17 24.11
CA GLY A 665 5.31 19.26 24.81
C GLY A 665 4.11 19.93 25.48
N HIS A 666 3.99 21.27 25.47
CA HIS A 666 2.85 21.93 26.09
C HIS A 666 2.33 23.12 25.28
N GLU A 667 1.00 23.23 25.15
CA GLU A 667 0.36 24.37 24.51
C GLU A 667 0.47 25.69 25.34
N GLY A 668 0.77 25.61 26.64
CA GLY A 668 0.46 26.59 27.69
C GLY A 668 -0.82 26.22 28.49
N VAL A 669 -0.91 26.60 29.78
CA VAL A 669 -2.09 26.31 30.65
C VAL A 669 -3.31 27.15 30.24
N ARG A 670 -3.09 28.43 29.94
CA ARG A 670 -4.09 29.37 29.41
C ARG A 670 -3.46 30.14 28.24
N PRO A 671 -3.15 29.46 27.13
CA PRO A 671 -2.34 30.02 26.05
C PRO A 671 -2.98 31.28 25.50
N GLY A 672 -2.18 32.36 25.42
CA GLY A 672 -2.63 33.61 24.84
C GLY A 672 -3.74 34.35 25.60
N ARG A 673 -4.03 33.95 26.85
CA ARG A 673 -4.98 34.62 27.74
C ARG A 673 -4.22 35.31 28.87
N ILE A 674 -4.86 36.33 29.45
CA ILE A 674 -4.37 37.04 30.63
C ILE A 674 -4.92 36.33 31.86
N ASN A 675 -4.10 36.17 32.90
CA ASN A 675 -4.57 35.96 34.27
C ASN A 675 -4.54 37.34 34.96
N GLU A 676 -5.60 37.74 35.67
CA GLU A 676 -5.67 39.05 36.31
C GLU A 676 -4.53 39.29 37.32
N GLU A 677 -3.89 38.23 37.81
CA GLU A 677 -2.74 38.27 38.70
C GLU A 677 -1.37 38.16 38.00
N SER A 678 -1.33 38.07 36.66
CA SER A 678 -0.08 38.09 35.90
C SER A 678 0.65 39.42 36.12
N GLU A 679 1.97 39.38 36.11
CA GLU A 679 2.81 40.58 36.10
C GLU A 679 3.83 40.44 34.97
N ARG A 680 4.22 41.56 34.36
CA ARG A 680 5.12 41.59 33.21
C ARG A 680 6.47 40.90 33.45
N THR A 681 6.88 40.84 34.72
CA THR A 681 8.13 40.23 35.17
C THR A 681 8.00 38.75 35.53
N HIS A 682 6.80 38.14 35.56
CA HIS A 682 6.55 36.70 35.77
C HIS A 682 5.13 36.35 35.26
N PRO A 683 4.84 36.42 33.95
CA PRO A 683 3.48 36.34 33.45
C PRO A 683 2.87 34.93 33.64
N SER A 684 3.69 33.90 33.77
CA SER A 684 3.27 32.50 33.91
C SER A 684 3.64 31.85 35.26
N ARG A 685 3.44 32.57 36.38
CA ARG A 685 3.64 32.05 37.74
C ARG A 685 2.47 31.20 38.29
N ARG A 686 2.68 30.55 39.44
CA ARG A 686 1.65 29.80 40.20
C ARG A 686 1.05 28.66 39.36
N ASP A 687 -0.26 28.70 39.13
CA ASP A 687 -1.00 27.69 38.38
C ASP A 687 -0.67 27.67 36.89
N LEU A 688 0.12 28.64 36.39
CA LEU A 688 0.60 28.70 35.01
C LEU A 688 1.97 28.05 34.79
N VAL A 689 2.74 27.78 35.85
CA VAL A 689 4.08 27.18 35.76
C VAL A 689 4.12 25.90 34.92
N PRO A 690 3.14 24.97 35.01
CA PRO A 690 3.14 23.76 34.18
C PRO A 690 3.23 24.05 32.67
N GLY A 691 2.75 25.20 32.21
CA GLY A 691 2.81 25.62 30.81
C GLY A 691 4.20 26.02 30.32
N LEU A 692 5.17 26.10 31.23
CA LEU A 692 6.59 26.40 30.98
C LEU A 692 7.52 25.34 31.57
N THR A 693 6.96 24.25 32.08
CA THR A 693 7.72 23.10 32.55
C THR A 693 7.92 22.14 31.40
N LEU A 694 9.18 21.96 31.02
CA LEU A 694 9.59 20.93 30.08
C LEU A 694 9.37 19.55 30.70
N ARG A 695 9.24 18.54 29.84
CA ARG A 695 9.36 17.16 30.30
C ARG A 695 10.75 16.95 30.89
N PRO A 696 10.91 16.07 31.90
CA PRO A 696 12.22 15.80 32.47
C PRO A 696 13.26 15.43 31.41
N MET A 697 14.51 15.78 31.62
CA MET A 697 15.63 15.19 30.89
C MET A 697 16.39 14.23 31.81
N SER A 698 16.84 13.12 31.25
CA SER A 698 17.70 12.13 31.92
C SER A 698 18.75 11.59 30.96
N ARG A 699 19.79 10.94 31.51
CA ARG A 699 20.87 10.30 30.74
C ARG A 699 20.37 9.33 29.66
N TYR A 700 19.20 8.74 29.89
CA TYR A 700 18.60 7.72 29.03
C TYR A 700 17.43 8.26 28.19
N GLY A 701 17.14 9.56 28.32
CA GLY A 701 16.04 10.26 27.68
C GLY A 701 16.42 10.95 26.37
N SER A 702 15.62 11.95 26.01
CA SER A 702 15.85 12.76 24.81
C SER A 702 17.18 13.53 24.90
N GLU A 703 17.96 13.52 23.81
CA GLU A 703 19.25 14.24 23.72
C GLU A 703 19.10 15.76 23.85
N ALA A 704 17.95 16.30 23.40
CA ALA A 704 17.70 17.73 23.45
C ALA A 704 16.21 18.06 23.58
N ARG A 705 15.92 19.11 24.36
CA ARG A 705 14.61 19.75 24.48
C ARG A 705 14.63 21.15 23.90
N TYR A 706 13.48 21.74 23.62
CA TYR A 706 13.45 23.13 23.18
C TYR A 706 12.34 23.97 23.82
N PHE A 707 12.53 25.28 23.75
CA PHE A 707 11.45 26.25 23.89
C PHE A 707 11.55 27.29 22.77
N ASP A 708 10.42 27.88 22.41
CA ASP A 708 10.30 28.94 21.42
C ASP A 708 10.07 30.28 22.14
N ILE A 709 10.80 31.32 21.72
CA ILE A 709 10.57 32.72 22.08
C ILE A 709 9.97 33.43 20.87
N PHE A 710 8.88 34.16 21.07
CA PHE A 710 8.07 34.69 19.98
C PHE A 710 7.47 36.07 20.27
N THR A 711 6.96 36.71 19.22
CA THR A 711 6.32 38.03 19.32
C THR A 711 4.80 37.93 19.46
N ARG A 712 4.26 38.73 20.37
CA ARG A 712 2.84 39.02 20.60
C ARG A 712 2.62 40.53 20.43
N GLY A 713 2.55 41.02 19.20
CA GLY A 713 2.27 42.43 18.91
C GLY A 713 3.26 43.10 17.96
N VAL A 714 3.41 44.43 18.07
CA VAL A 714 4.05 45.28 17.04
C VAL A 714 5.54 45.58 17.25
N PRO A 715 6.11 45.63 18.48
CA PRO A 715 7.50 46.03 18.63
C PRO A 715 8.48 44.88 18.35
N LYS A 716 9.69 45.26 17.89
CA LYS A 716 10.86 44.37 17.93
C LYS A 716 11.25 44.09 19.38
N ILE A 717 11.79 42.91 19.65
CA ILE A 717 12.14 42.46 21.00
C ILE A 717 13.58 41.97 21.00
N ASN A 718 14.43 42.59 21.81
CA ASN A 718 15.80 42.15 22.04
C ASN A 718 15.80 41.25 23.27
N TRP A 719 16.13 39.97 23.09
CA TRP A 719 16.03 38.97 24.14
C TRP A 719 17.38 38.33 24.47
N SER A 720 17.47 37.83 25.70
CA SER A 720 18.60 37.07 26.23
C SER A 720 18.10 35.92 27.10
N VAL A 721 18.89 34.85 27.19
CA VAL A 721 18.61 33.65 27.98
C VAL A 721 19.83 33.32 28.83
N THR A 722 19.62 32.87 30.07
CA THR A 722 20.69 32.42 30.96
C THR A 722 20.28 31.14 31.68
N ALA A 723 21.16 30.14 31.66
CA ALA A 723 21.02 28.92 32.46
C ALA A 723 22.01 28.98 33.66
N PRO A 724 21.61 28.57 34.87
CA PRO A 724 22.45 28.66 36.06
C PRO A 724 23.49 27.55 36.17
N GLN A 725 23.32 26.46 35.41
CA GLN A 725 24.19 25.29 35.45
C GLN A 725 25.15 25.27 34.25
N PRO A 726 26.47 25.07 34.45
CA PRO A 726 27.46 25.10 33.37
C PRO A 726 27.36 23.90 32.40
N TRP A 727 26.71 22.82 32.83
CA TRP A 727 26.46 21.61 32.04
C TRP A 727 25.15 21.66 31.25
N VAL A 728 24.37 22.74 31.38
CA VAL A 728 23.20 23.00 30.52
C VAL A 728 23.64 23.88 29.36
N ASN A 729 23.60 23.33 28.16
CA ASN A 729 23.99 24.00 26.94
C ASN A 729 22.77 24.57 26.22
N LEU A 730 22.84 25.84 25.84
CA LEU A 730 21.80 26.53 25.07
C LEU A 730 22.33 26.83 23.67
N SER A 731 21.61 26.41 22.64
CA SER A 731 21.97 26.67 21.24
C SER A 731 21.99 28.17 20.87
N LYS A 732 21.24 29.00 21.60
CA LYS A 732 21.21 30.45 21.47
C LYS A 732 21.02 31.09 22.84
N VAL A 733 21.77 32.15 23.11
CA VAL A 733 21.73 32.88 24.39
C VAL A 733 21.19 34.31 24.26
N SER A 734 21.03 34.81 23.03
CA SER A 734 20.45 36.12 22.75
C SER A 734 20.00 36.23 21.30
N GLY A 735 19.12 37.19 21.01
CA GLY A 735 18.70 37.49 19.65
C GLY A 735 17.72 38.65 19.56
N VAL A 736 17.22 38.88 18.35
CA VAL A 736 16.21 39.92 18.07
C VAL A 736 15.03 39.25 17.39
N LEU A 737 13.83 39.45 17.93
CA LEU A 737 12.58 39.04 17.31
C LEU A 737 11.96 40.21 16.55
N VAL A 738 11.64 39.99 15.29
CA VAL A 738 10.97 40.96 14.43
C VAL A 738 9.53 40.48 14.16
N PRO A 739 8.51 41.29 14.49
CA PRO A 739 7.12 40.93 14.22
C PRO A 739 6.85 40.60 12.75
N GLY A 740 6.33 39.39 12.51
CA GLY A 740 6.06 38.87 11.17
C GLY A 740 7.19 38.02 10.57
N GLU A 741 8.35 37.94 11.23
CA GLU A 741 9.41 36.98 10.91
C GLU A 741 9.27 35.70 11.75
N ASN A 742 10.26 34.81 11.65
CA ASN A 742 10.29 33.55 12.38
C ASN A 742 10.50 33.76 13.88
N ASP A 743 9.91 32.88 14.68
CA ASP A 743 10.17 32.80 16.10
C ASP A 743 11.55 32.20 16.38
N ALA A 744 12.10 32.46 17.58
CA ALA A 744 13.40 31.95 17.97
C ALA A 744 13.26 30.66 18.79
N ARG A 745 13.63 29.53 18.19
CA ARG A 745 13.82 28.28 18.93
C ARG A 745 15.18 28.24 19.63
N VAL A 746 15.17 27.88 20.92
CA VAL A 746 16.35 27.60 21.75
C VAL A 746 16.33 26.12 22.12
N GLU A 747 17.19 25.33 21.47
CA GLU A 747 17.51 23.95 21.86
C GLU A 747 18.37 23.94 23.13
N ILE A 748 18.05 23.02 24.04
CA ILE A 748 18.68 22.75 25.33
C ILE A 748 19.26 21.33 25.28
N SER A 749 20.54 21.18 25.58
CA SER A 749 21.18 19.87 25.80
C SER A 749 21.93 19.85 27.13
N VAL A 750 22.21 18.65 27.63
CA VAL A 750 22.85 18.42 28.93
C VAL A 750 24.14 17.63 28.72
N ASP A 751 25.25 18.12 29.27
CA ASP A 751 26.48 17.36 29.39
C ASP A 751 26.37 16.40 30.57
N TRP A 752 25.88 15.19 30.28
CA TRP A 752 25.59 14.19 31.29
C TRP A 752 26.81 13.80 32.13
N ASP A 753 28.03 13.84 31.59
CA ASP A 753 29.23 13.47 32.34
C ASP A 753 29.52 14.41 33.52
N GLN A 754 28.97 15.62 33.50
CA GLN A 754 29.09 16.62 34.57
C GLN A 754 27.92 16.61 35.56
N VAL A 755 26.82 15.91 35.26
CA VAL A 755 25.66 15.82 36.15
C VAL A 755 25.94 14.77 37.24
N PRO A 756 25.75 15.06 38.54
CA PRO A 756 25.82 14.04 39.58
C PRO A 756 24.75 12.95 39.42
N ASP A 757 25.08 11.69 39.74
CA ASP A 757 24.14 10.57 39.57
C ASP A 757 22.91 10.65 40.50
N ASP A 758 22.99 11.41 41.59
CA ASP A 758 21.89 11.68 42.53
C ASP A 758 21.15 13.01 42.24
N PHE A 759 21.55 13.74 41.19
CA PHE A 759 20.90 15.00 40.83
C PHE A 759 19.44 14.76 40.42
N ASN A 760 18.51 15.40 41.13
CA ASN A 760 17.08 15.28 40.88
C ASN A 760 16.37 16.59 41.26
N GLU A 761 16.74 17.66 40.54
CA GLU A 761 16.26 19.01 40.79
C GLU A 761 15.72 19.66 39.50
N GLU A 762 15.01 20.77 39.66
CA GLU A 762 14.55 21.60 38.56
C GLU A 762 15.57 22.73 38.29
N VAL A 763 16.04 22.82 37.05
CA VAL A 763 16.89 23.91 36.57
C VAL A 763 16.00 25.01 35.98
N LEU A 764 16.14 26.22 36.51
CA LEU A 764 15.39 27.39 36.08
C LEU A 764 16.18 28.19 35.05
N ILE A 765 15.66 28.31 33.83
CA ILE A 765 16.29 29.05 32.73
C ILE A 765 15.57 30.40 32.58
N ASP A 766 16.29 31.48 32.81
CA ASP A 766 15.77 32.85 32.74
C ASP A 766 15.73 33.32 31.28
N VAL A 767 14.59 33.85 30.84
CA VAL A 767 14.40 34.49 29.53
C VAL A 767 14.02 35.96 29.77
N ARG A 768 14.81 36.90 29.24
CA ARG A 768 14.67 38.35 29.48
C ARG A 768 14.61 39.10 28.17
N SER A 769 13.86 40.21 28.14
CA SER A 769 13.95 41.21 27.07
C SER A 769 14.43 42.57 27.59
N GLU A 770 15.11 43.33 26.73
CA GLU A 770 15.51 44.73 27.03
C GLU A 770 14.29 45.64 27.25
N GLU A 771 13.15 45.26 26.68
CA GLU A 771 11.88 45.96 26.79
C GLU A 771 11.21 45.72 28.15
N GLY A 772 11.73 44.82 28.99
CA GLY A 772 11.28 44.56 30.36
C GLY A 772 10.33 43.37 30.50
N ASP A 773 10.26 42.49 29.49
CA ASP A 773 9.55 41.21 29.62
C ASP A 773 10.48 40.17 30.25
N PHE A 774 9.95 39.31 31.12
CA PHE A 774 10.67 38.20 31.73
C PHE A 774 9.81 36.95 31.71
N GLU A 775 10.43 35.79 31.54
CA GLU A 775 9.82 34.50 31.75
C GLU A 775 10.85 33.48 32.27
N GLN A 776 10.38 32.41 32.89
CA GLN A 776 11.25 31.34 33.39
C GLN A 776 10.83 29.99 32.83
N VAL A 777 11.74 29.30 32.15
CA VAL A 777 11.54 27.93 31.67
C VAL A 777 12.02 26.96 32.75
N HIS A 778 11.17 26.01 33.10
CA HIS A 778 11.41 25.04 34.15
C HIS A 778 11.88 23.72 33.52
N LEU A 779 13.11 23.30 33.81
CA LEU A 779 13.71 22.08 33.26
C LEU A 779 14.01 21.07 34.37
N PRO A 780 13.14 20.08 34.62
CA PRO A 780 13.45 18.99 35.53
C PRO A 780 14.59 18.12 34.97
N ILE A 781 15.62 17.87 35.78
CA ILE A 781 16.76 17.01 35.43
C ILE A 781 16.85 15.84 36.40
N ASN A 782 17.04 14.64 35.87
CA ASN A 782 17.28 13.43 36.64
C ASN A 782 18.59 12.75 36.17
N GLY A 783 19.62 12.80 37.01
CA GLY A 783 20.95 12.28 36.77
C GLY A 783 21.12 10.78 37.02
N ARG A 784 20.07 10.06 37.45
CA ARG A 784 20.14 8.64 37.82
C ARG A 784 20.79 7.77 36.74
N ARG A 785 21.55 6.78 37.19
CA ARG A 785 22.29 5.80 36.37
C ARG A 785 21.87 4.38 36.73
N VAL A 786 21.75 3.50 35.73
CA VAL A 786 21.56 2.06 35.97
C VAL A 786 22.89 1.40 36.38
N PRO A 787 22.87 0.26 37.11
CA PRO A 787 24.09 -0.48 37.37
C PRO A 787 24.80 -0.91 36.08
N ASP A 788 26.14 -0.88 36.04
CA ASP A 788 26.94 -1.26 34.86
C ASP A 788 26.66 -2.69 34.35
N SER A 789 26.19 -3.56 35.25
CA SER A 789 25.82 -4.94 34.94
C SER A 789 24.49 -5.07 34.18
N PHE A 790 23.66 -4.03 34.14
CA PHE A 790 22.37 -4.08 33.45
C PHE A 790 22.56 -3.94 31.93
N LYS A 791 21.76 -4.68 31.17
CA LYS A 791 21.72 -4.69 29.71
C LYS A 791 20.26 -4.72 29.28
N GLY A 792 19.76 -3.63 28.70
CA GLY A 792 18.35 -3.49 28.35
C GLY A 792 17.91 -2.04 28.21
N PHE A 793 16.62 -1.82 27.98
CA PHE A 793 16.07 -0.47 27.84
C PHE A 793 15.81 0.18 29.19
N VAL A 794 16.04 1.49 29.27
CA VAL A 794 15.94 2.22 30.54
C VAL A 794 14.78 3.20 30.50
N GLU A 795 14.14 3.40 31.64
CA GLU A 795 13.08 4.41 31.83
C GLU A 795 13.57 5.82 31.46
N GLN A 796 12.77 6.49 30.64
CA GLN A 796 12.88 7.90 30.26
C GLN A 796 11.52 8.57 30.37
N ASP A 797 11.46 9.82 30.84
CA ASP A 797 10.22 10.61 30.93
C ASP A 797 9.03 9.89 31.62
N GLY A 798 9.25 8.90 32.48
CA GLY A 798 8.19 8.08 33.07
C GLY A 798 7.63 6.98 32.15
N PHE A 799 8.42 6.49 31.19
CA PHE A 799 8.10 5.30 30.38
C PHE A 799 9.35 4.57 29.86
N VAL A 800 9.19 3.34 29.41
CA VAL A 800 10.19 2.62 28.60
C VAL A 800 9.57 2.36 27.22
N SER A 801 10.29 2.58 26.13
CA SER A 801 9.81 2.23 24.77
C SER A 801 10.83 1.37 24.04
N ILE A 802 10.37 0.24 23.52
CA ILE A 802 11.20 -0.84 23.00
C ILE A 802 10.70 -1.21 21.59
N PRO A 803 11.56 -1.30 20.58
CA PRO A 803 11.21 -1.91 19.30
C PRO A 803 10.98 -3.40 19.51
N ALA A 804 9.85 -3.93 19.02
CA ALA A 804 9.52 -5.35 19.16
C ALA A 804 10.53 -6.28 18.46
N THR A 805 11.32 -5.74 17.54
CA THR A 805 12.35 -6.47 16.80
C THR A 805 13.69 -6.54 17.54
N ASP A 806 13.89 -5.78 18.64
CA ASP A 806 15.09 -5.89 19.49
C ASP A 806 14.95 -7.01 20.53
N CYS A 807 14.87 -8.22 20.02
CA CYS A 807 14.88 -9.45 20.80
C CYS A 807 15.84 -10.47 20.18
N GLN A 808 16.20 -11.48 20.97
CA GLN A 808 16.88 -12.65 20.42
C GLN A 808 15.89 -13.46 19.57
N LEU A 809 16.18 -13.60 18.28
CA LEU A 809 15.34 -14.34 17.35
C LEU A 809 15.61 -15.84 17.48
N GLU A 810 14.54 -16.60 17.73
CA GLU A 810 14.51 -18.06 17.70
C GLU A 810 13.37 -18.49 16.79
N THR A 811 13.56 -19.57 16.02
CA THR A 811 12.48 -20.17 15.22
C THR A 811 11.30 -20.51 16.13
N PRO A 812 10.05 -20.14 15.76
CA PRO A 812 9.58 -19.71 14.44
C PRO A 812 9.46 -18.19 14.22
N TYR A 813 10.03 -17.34 15.06
CA TYR A 813 9.95 -15.88 14.90
C TYR A 813 10.68 -15.37 13.66
N LEU A 814 10.13 -14.30 13.09
CA LEU A 814 10.63 -13.59 11.93
C LEU A 814 10.47 -12.09 12.13
N VAL A 815 11.45 -11.32 11.67
CA VAL A 815 11.33 -9.86 11.56
C VAL A 815 10.87 -9.52 10.16
N LEU A 816 9.86 -8.66 10.03
CA LEU A 816 9.44 -8.02 8.80
C LEU A 816 9.88 -6.55 8.85
N PRO A 817 11.05 -6.18 8.29
CA PRO A 817 11.60 -4.82 8.40
C PRO A 817 10.66 -3.74 7.84
N ASP A 818 9.88 -4.12 6.83
CA ASP A 818 9.03 -3.22 6.05
C ASP A 818 7.55 -3.34 6.37
N ALA A 819 7.17 -4.14 7.37
CA ALA A 819 5.78 -4.23 7.84
C ALA A 819 5.59 -3.41 9.13
N GLY A 820 4.45 -2.71 9.23
CA GLY A 820 4.15 -1.81 10.35
C GLY A 820 4.57 -0.36 10.09
N ARG A 821 4.32 0.52 11.06
CA ARG A 821 4.44 1.98 10.88
C ARG A 821 5.85 2.52 11.15
N LEU A 822 6.66 1.76 11.87
CA LEU A 822 7.97 2.19 12.38
C LEU A 822 9.11 1.60 11.52
N GLU A 823 10.24 2.30 11.46
CA GLU A 823 11.42 1.84 10.70
C GLU A 823 12.04 0.55 11.25
N SER A 824 11.76 0.20 12.51
CA SER A 824 12.21 -1.05 13.13
C SER A 824 11.49 -2.30 12.60
N GLY A 825 10.42 -2.13 11.81
CA GLY A 825 9.58 -3.22 11.31
C GLY A 825 8.70 -3.84 12.39
N SER A 826 8.19 -5.03 12.09
CA SER A 826 7.34 -5.83 12.99
C SER A 826 7.92 -7.21 13.24
N LEU A 827 7.70 -7.73 14.43
CA LEU A 827 7.92 -9.13 14.79
C LEU A 827 6.67 -9.96 14.47
N THR A 828 6.84 -11.11 13.82
CA THR A 828 5.79 -12.08 13.51
C THR A 828 6.32 -13.52 13.65
N LEU A 829 5.48 -14.51 13.36
CA LEU A 829 5.89 -15.90 13.14
C LEU A 829 6.01 -16.19 11.64
N THR A 830 6.82 -17.17 11.30
CA THR A 830 6.94 -17.67 9.91
C THR A 830 5.55 -18.08 9.38
N PRO A 831 5.13 -17.60 8.19
CA PRO A 831 3.86 -18.01 7.60
C PRO A 831 3.69 -19.53 7.56
N GLY A 832 2.52 -20.02 7.98
CA GLY A 832 2.22 -21.45 8.08
C GLY A 832 2.66 -22.15 9.38
N THR A 833 3.20 -21.43 10.37
CA THR A 833 3.44 -21.98 11.73
C THR A 833 2.11 -22.45 12.35
N ASP A 834 1.97 -23.74 12.69
CA ASP A 834 0.74 -24.31 13.28
C ASP A 834 0.70 -24.05 14.80
N SER A 835 -0.48 -23.75 15.35
CA SER A 835 -0.67 -23.39 16.76
C SER A 835 -0.37 -24.51 17.76
N LYS A 836 -0.07 -25.72 17.28
CA LYS A 836 0.29 -26.89 18.10
C LYS A 836 1.75 -26.86 18.57
N ASP A 837 2.60 -26.09 17.92
CA ASP A 837 4.00 -25.95 18.31
C ASP A 837 4.13 -24.89 19.41
N LEU A 838 4.79 -25.26 20.52
CA LEU A 838 5.08 -24.33 21.62
C LEU A 838 6.06 -23.26 21.13
N THR A 839 5.53 -22.15 20.63
CA THR A 839 6.32 -20.96 20.29
C THR A 839 7.02 -20.46 21.56
N PRO A 840 8.34 -20.16 21.54
CA PRO A 840 9.04 -19.67 22.70
C PRO A 840 8.61 -18.23 23.07
N TYR A 841 8.94 -17.81 24.29
CA TYR A 841 8.83 -16.41 24.67
C TYR A 841 10.04 -15.63 24.15
N VAL A 842 9.80 -14.51 23.49
CA VAL A 842 10.81 -13.47 23.28
C VAL A 842 10.91 -12.60 24.53
N GLN A 843 12.11 -12.11 24.84
CA GLN A 843 12.42 -11.45 26.09
C GLN A 843 12.91 -10.02 25.85
N TYR A 844 12.44 -9.09 26.66
CA TYR A 844 12.79 -7.68 26.62
C TYR A 844 13.18 -7.21 28.03
N PRO A 845 14.49 -7.19 28.37
CA PRO A 845 14.96 -6.64 29.61
C PRO A 845 14.77 -5.12 29.66
N PHE A 846 14.26 -4.60 30.77
CA PHE A 846 14.10 -3.17 31.01
C PHE A 846 14.37 -2.76 32.46
N TYR A 847 14.64 -1.48 32.69
CA TYR A 847 14.93 -0.94 34.02
C TYR A 847 14.01 0.24 34.34
N LEU A 848 13.41 0.22 35.54
CA LEU A 848 12.60 1.31 36.08
C LEU A 848 13.30 2.01 37.25
N PHE A 849 13.31 3.34 37.23
CA PHE A 849 13.68 4.19 38.35
C PHE A 849 12.47 4.57 39.22
N SER A 850 11.27 4.57 38.63
CA SER A 850 10.03 4.93 39.30
C SER A 850 9.38 3.71 39.95
N GLU A 851 8.92 3.86 41.19
CA GLU A 851 7.97 2.94 41.79
C GLU A 851 6.56 3.38 41.40
N THR A 852 5.81 2.53 40.69
CA THR A 852 4.44 2.86 40.28
C THR A 852 3.50 1.67 40.44
N PHE A 853 2.41 1.89 41.15
CA PHE A 853 1.35 0.89 41.35
C PHE A 853 0.34 0.85 40.19
N ASN A 854 0.48 1.74 39.19
CA ASN A 854 -0.44 1.89 38.07
C ASN A 854 0.31 1.92 36.72
N ALA A 855 1.38 1.15 36.56
CA ALA A 855 2.04 1.02 35.26
C ALA A 855 1.09 0.37 34.24
N THR A 856 1.28 0.68 32.96
CA THR A 856 0.55 0.03 31.86
C THR A 856 1.55 -0.48 30.81
N LEU A 857 1.52 -1.78 30.51
CA LEU A 857 2.15 -2.31 29.31
C LEU A 857 1.25 -2.00 28.12
N VAL A 858 1.79 -1.27 27.15
CA VAL A 858 1.13 -0.94 25.89
C VAL A 858 1.86 -1.65 24.75
N LEU A 859 1.16 -2.54 24.07
CA LEU A 859 1.63 -3.25 22.88
C LEU A 859 0.97 -2.67 21.63
N TYR A 860 1.78 -2.38 20.63
CA TYR A 860 1.34 -1.88 19.33
C TYR A 860 1.49 -2.98 18.31
N PHE A 861 0.39 -3.37 17.68
CA PHE A 861 0.37 -4.37 16.61
C PHE A 861 -0.10 -3.74 15.29
N GLY A 862 0.53 -4.05 14.16
CA GLY A 862 -0.02 -3.71 12.85
C GLY A 862 -1.42 -4.30 12.66
N THR A 863 -2.28 -3.60 11.91
CA THR A 863 -3.69 -3.99 11.75
C THR A 863 -3.84 -5.31 10.99
N THR A 864 -4.21 -6.36 11.71
CA THR A 864 -4.62 -7.67 11.17
C THR A 864 -5.97 -8.11 11.77
N LEU A 865 -6.63 -9.07 11.11
CA LEU A 865 -7.92 -9.63 11.54
C LEU A 865 -7.80 -11.14 11.75
N ASP A 866 -8.68 -11.72 12.55
CA ASP A 866 -8.74 -13.17 12.71
C ASP A 866 -9.11 -13.83 11.37
N LEU A 867 -8.36 -14.85 10.94
CA LEU A 867 -8.53 -15.43 9.61
C LEU A 867 -9.65 -16.47 9.54
N SER A 868 -10.13 -16.96 10.69
CA SER A 868 -11.36 -17.73 10.79
C SER A 868 -11.92 -17.68 12.22
N SER A 869 -13.10 -18.23 12.43
CA SER A 869 -13.67 -18.41 13.77
C SER A 869 -12.89 -19.42 14.64
N GLU A 870 -12.09 -20.29 14.03
CA GLU A 870 -11.29 -21.31 14.70
C GLU A 870 -9.83 -20.89 14.91
N ASP A 871 -9.43 -19.77 14.28
CA ASP A 871 -8.06 -19.28 14.22
C ASP A 871 -7.98 -17.85 14.79
N ILE A 872 -8.21 -17.77 16.10
CA ILE A 872 -8.25 -16.51 16.85
C ILE A 872 -6.82 -16.05 17.13
N LEU A 873 -6.50 -14.80 16.78
CA LEU A 873 -5.18 -14.24 17.06
C LEU A 873 -5.03 -13.99 18.57
N THR A 874 -4.18 -14.75 19.24
CA THR A 874 -3.87 -14.58 20.66
C THR A 874 -2.39 -14.34 20.89
N TYR A 875 -2.05 -13.70 22.00
CA TYR A 875 -0.68 -13.52 22.46
C TYR A 875 -0.63 -13.64 23.97
N ASP A 876 0.53 -14.06 24.46
CA ASP A 876 0.77 -14.22 25.88
C ASP A 876 1.80 -13.21 26.37
N VAL A 877 1.58 -12.74 27.59
CA VAL A 877 2.45 -11.81 28.29
C VAL A 877 2.78 -12.37 29.66
N ARG A 878 4.05 -12.24 30.06
CA ARG A 878 4.51 -12.49 31.42
C ARG A 878 5.58 -11.45 31.79
N ILE A 879 5.51 -10.92 33.00
CA ILE A 879 6.60 -10.12 33.57
C ILE A 879 7.41 -11.02 34.52
N ASN A 880 8.73 -10.98 34.43
CA ASN A 880 9.65 -11.75 35.28
C ASN A 880 9.24 -13.24 35.32
N GLU A 881 9.18 -13.84 36.50
CA GLU A 881 8.77 -15.22 36.74
C GLU A 881 7.28 -15.37 37.11
N GLU A 882 6.46 -14.34 36.86
CA GLU A 882 5.02 -14.36 37.18
C GLU A 882 4.21 -15.32 36.30
N GLN A 883 2.92 -15.47 36.59
CA GLN A 883 2.04 -16.30 35.77
C GLN A 883 1.79 -15.65 34.41
N SER A 884 1.92 -16.44 33.34
CA SER A 884 1.55 -16.04 31.98
C SER A 884 0.06 -15.72 31.88
N GLN A 885 -0.27 -14.62 31.21
CA GLN A 885 -1.64 -14.24 30.85
C GLN A 885 -1.79 -14.25 29.33
N SER A 886 -2.91 -14.79 28.84
CA SER A 886 -3.22 -14.88 27.41
C SER A 886 -4.32 -13.92 27.04
N TYR A 887 -4.15 -13.20 25.93
CA TYR A 887 -5.10 -12.19 25.47
C TYR A 887 -5.41 -12.38 23.98
N PRO A 888 -6.66 -12.19 23.55
CA PRO A 888 -6.95 -12.04 22.14
C PRO A 888 -6.42 -10.69 21.63
N LEU A 889 -5.91 -10.69 20.41
CA LEU A 889 -5.53 -9.45 19.73
C LEU A 889 -6.75 -8.59 19.48
N GLN A 890 -7.89 -9.15 19.08
CA GLN A 890 -9.10 -8.40 18.82
C GLN A 890 -10.16 -8.73 19.87
N LYS A 891 -10.90 -7.72 20.31
CA LYS A 891 -12.09 -7.92 21.11
C LYS A 891 -13.30 -8.02 20.19
N ARG A 892 -14.08 -9.09 20.34
CA ARG A 892 -15.37 -9.26 19.67
C ARG A 892 -16.47 -9.05 20.69
N THR A 893 -17.42 -8.17 20.38
CA THR A 893 -18.61 -7.94 21.19
C THR A 893 -19.88 -8.26 20.40
N PRO A 894 -21.03 -8.47 21.08
CA PRO A 894 -22.30 -8.58 20.39
C PRO A 894 -22.59 -7.38 19.46
N GLU A 895 -22.06 -6.19 19.78
CA GLU A 895 -22.19 -5.00 18.93
C GLU A 895 -21.30 -5.09 17.69
N SER A 896 -20.03 -5.51 17.80
CA SER A 896 -19.17 -5.69 16.61
C SER A 896 -19.70 -6.79 15.69
N GLU A 897 -20.21 -7.89 16.25
CA GLU A 897 -20.81 -8.99 15.49
C GLU A 897 -22.08 -8.53 14.77
N LYS A 898 -22.94 -7.77 15.46
CA LYS A 898 -24.12 -7.16 14.86
C LYS A 898 -23.72 -6.20 13.74
N ASN A 899 -22.75 -5.33 13.95
CA ASN A 899 -22.26 -4.41 12.91
C ASN A 899 -21.68 -5.17 11.71
N ALA A 900 -20.99 -6.29 11.91
CA ALA A 900 -20.51 -7.14 10.83
C ALA A 900 -21.67 -7.73 10.01
N ALA A 901 -22.71 -8.24 10.67
CA ALA A 901 -23.90 -8.79 9.99
C ALA A 901 -24.78 -7.71 9.33
N ASP A 902 -24.88 -6.53 9.94
CA ASP A 902 -25.78 -5.48 9.50
C ASP A 902 -25.16 -4.55 8.45
N LYS A 903 -23.88 -4.21 8.64
CA LYS A 903 -23.17 -3.19 7.87
C LYS A 903 -22.00 -3.75 7.05
N GLY A 904 -21.64 -5.01 7.25
CA GLY A 904 -20.51 -5.64 6.54
C GLY A 904 -19.14 -5.24 7.06
N TRP A 905 -19.06 -4.58 8.22
CA TRP A 905 -17.79 -4.17 8.85
C TRP A 905 -17.04 -5.38 9.41
N ALA A 906 -15.74 -5.23 9.73
CA ALA A 906 -15.02 -6.30 10.39
C ALA A 906 -15.62 -6.57 11.78
N SER A 907 -15.70 -7.84 12.19
CA SER A 907 -16.21 -8.22 13.52
C SER A 907 -15.12 -8.02 14.58
N ALA A 908 -14.69 -6.78 14.77
CA ALA A 908 -13.67 -6.40 15.74
C ALA A 908 -13.95 -5.00 16.32
N ASP A 909 -14.03 -4.90 17.64
CA ASP A 909 -14.17 -3.63 18.34
C ASP A 909 -13.01 -2.68 17.99
N GLY A 910 -13.34 -1.44 17.64
CA GLY A 910 -12.34 -0.43 17.30
C GLY A 910 -11.75 -0.54 15.90
N TRP A 911 -12.29 -1.41 15.03
CA TRP A 911 -11.81 -1.58 13.64
C TRP A 911 -11.72 -0.26 12.86
N PHE A 912 -12.69 0.65 12.98
CA PHE A 912 -12.64 1.98 12.32
C PHE A 912 -11.34 2.74 12.60
N PHE A 913 -10.92 2.75 13.86
CA PHE A 913 -9.68 3.39 14.28
C PHE A 913 -8.48 2.59 13.80
N ALA A 914 -8.47 1.27 13.95
CA ALA A 914 -7.33 0.45 13.53
C ALA A 914 -7.10 0.45 12.01
N ALA A 915 -8.16 0.45 11.20
CA ALA A 915 -8.07 0.55 9.74
C ALA A 915 -7.57 1.93 9.30
N SER A 916 -7.95 3.00 10.02
CA SER A 916 -7.49 4.37 9.76
C SER A 916 -6.06 4.61 10.25
N ASP A 917 -5.73 4.12 11.44
CA ASP A 917 -4.47 4.39 12.16
C ASP A 917 -3.37 3.36 11.86
N ASN A 918 -3.71 2.31 11.09
CA ASN A 918 -2.86 1.15 10.77
C ASN A 918 -2.28 0.42 12.00
N VAL A 919 -2.96 0.48 13.16
CA VAL A 919 -2.50 -0.16 14.39
C VAL A 919 -3.62 -0.64 15.32
N TRP A 920 -3.38 -1.75 16.01
CA TRP A 920 -4.05 -2.17 17.24
C TRP A 920 -3.18 -1.82 18.46
N VAL A 921 -3.71 -0.99 19.36
CA VAL A 921 -3.04 -0.67 20.63
C VAL A 921 -3.69 -1.48 21.76
N ARG A 922 -2.89 -2.20 22.55
CA ARG A 922 -3.37 -3.05 23.66
C ARG A 922 -2.67 -2.69 24.96
N GLY A 923 -3.46 -2.21 25.92
CA GLY A 923 -3.00 -1.83 27.25
C GLY A 923 -3.31 -2.91 28.29
N HIS A 924 -2.33 -3.22 29.14
CA HIS A 924 -2.42 -4.17 30.25
C HIS A 924 -1.91 -3.50 31.52
N ALA A 925 -2.73 -3.47 32.57
CA ALA A 925 -2.32 -2.92 33.86
C ALA A 925 -1.22 -3.80 34.47
N LEU A 926 -0.16 -3.16 34.97
CA LEU A 926 0.97 -3.78 35.64
C LEU A 926 1.22 -3.11 36.99
N THR A 927 1.72 -3.90 37.94
CA THR A 927 2.26 -3.41 39.20
C THR A 927 3.75 -3.71 39.22
N LEU A 928 4.59 -2.68 39.13
CA LEU A 928 6.04 -2.84 39.05
C LEU A 928 6.74 -1.97 40.10
N GLY A 929 7.76 -2.55 40.75
CA GLY A 929 8.70 -1.80 41.56
C GLY A 929 9.78 -1.12 40.72
N SER A 930 10.68 -0.40 41.38
CA SER A 930 11.92 0.06 40.76
C SER A 930 12.91 -1.12 40.61
N GLY A 931 13.80 -1.03 39.63
CA GLY A 931 14.84 -2.02 39.36
C GLY A 931 14.75 -2.67 37.97
N ALA A 932 15.45 -3.79 37.82
CA ALA A 932 15.50 -4.55 36.58
C ALA A 932 14.31 -5.51 36.49
N HIS A 933 13.70 -5.56 35.31
CA HIS A 933 12.58 -6.42 34.96
C HIS A 933 12.81 -7.05 33.58
N THR A 934 12.11 -8.15 33.31
CA THR A 934 12.07 -8.76 31.98
C THR A 934 10.63 -8.95 31.55
N LEU A 935 10.26 -8.35 30.42
CA LEU A 935 9.00 -8.66 29.74
C LEU A 935 9.20 -9.87 28.85
N HIS A 936 8.32 -10.85 28.96
CA HIS A 936 8.21 -11.99 28.08
C HIS A 936 6.94 -11.86 27.24
N VAL A 937 7.08 -11.93 25.91
CA VAL A 937 5.95 -11.93 24.97
C VAL A 937 5.99 -13.20 24.14
N ARG A 938 4.82 -13.79 23.87
CA ARG A 938 4.67 -14.90 22.92
C ARG A 938 3.54 -14.61 21.95
N LEU A 939 3.82 -14.65 20.66
CA LEU A 939 2.78 -14.55 19.63
C LEU A 939 2.15 -15.93 19.41
N GLY A 940 0.83 -15.98 19.28
CA GLY A 940 0.11 -17.23 19.04
C GLY A 940 -0.16 -17.53 17.57
N HIS A 941 0.08 -16.57 16.66
CA HIS A 941 -0.28 -16.73 15.25
C HIS A 941 0.61 -15.93 14.29
N ALA A 942 0.85 -16.46 13.08
CA ALA A 942 1.70 -15.84 12.05
C ALA A 942 1.09 -14.61 11.36
N ASN A 943 -0.21 -14.36 11.56
CA ASN A 943 -0.89 -13.15 11.09
C ASN A 943 -0.82 -12.00 12.12
N MET A 944 0.05 -12.08 13.13
CA MET A 944 0.26 -11.01 14.12
C MET A 944 1.52 -10.21 13.78
N LEU A 945 1.45 -8.88 13.90
CA LEU A 945 2.55 -7.98 13.58
C LEU A 945 2.85 -7.10 14.79
N LEU A 946 3.72 -7.51 15.72
CA LEU A 946 4.07 -6.67 16.87
C LEU A 946 5.13 -5.64 16.46
N GLU A 947 4.82 -4.34 16.52
CA GLU A 947 5.75 -3.27 16.07
C GLU A 947 6.51 -2.61 17.24
N LYS A 948 5.83 -2.40 18.39
CA LYS A 948 6.39 -1.64 19.51
C LYS A 948 5.81 -2.09 20.85
N ILE A 949 6.63 -1.97 21.87
CA ILE A 949 6.32 -2.22 23.27
C ILE A 949 6.59 -0.95 24.07
N VAL A 950 5.67 -0.56 24.94
CA VAL A 950 5.84 0.57 25.86
C VAL A 950 5.44 0.15 27.28
N ILE A 951 6.28 0.45 28.27
CA ILE A 951 5.90 0.39 29.68
C ILE A 951 5.63 1.83 30.12
N ASP A 952 4.37 2.20 30.26
CA ASP A 952 3.95 3.53 30.67
C ASP A 952 3.83 3.61 32.19
N CYS A 953 4.66 4.42 32.83
CA CYS A 953 4.62 4.69 34.27
C CYS A 953 3.84 5.98 34.60
N GLY A 954 3.08 6.52 33.64
CA GLY A 954 2.36 7.80 33.71
C GLY A 954 3.01 8.91 32.88
N GLY A 955 4.02 8.57 32.10
CA GLY A 955 4.88 9.47 31.35
C GLY A 955 4.64 9.51 29.84
N VAL A 956 3.73 8.69 29.29
CA VAL A 956 3.45 8.73 27.85
C VAL A 956 2.57 9.92 27.48
N ALA A 957 2.99 10.70 26.49
CA ALA A 957 2.22 11.78 25.89
C ALA A 957 1.47 11.30 24.64
N LYS A 958 0.35 11.96 24.34
CA LYS A 958 -0.48 11.62 23.18
C LYS A 958 0.30 11.85 21.87
N SER A 959 0.43 10.82 21.06
CA SER A 959 1.08 10.86 19.74
C SER A 959 0.55 9.73 18.89
N TYR A 960 0.71 9.82 17.58
CA TYR A 960 0.21 8.82 16.64
C TYR A 960 1.02 7.52 16.67
N LEU A 961 2.33 7.63 16.76
CA LEU A 961 3.30 6.52 16.73
C LEU A 961 3.70 6.04 18.14
N GLY A 962 3.16 6.68 19.19
CA GLY A 962 3.65 6.51 20.56
C GLY A 962 5.02 7.16 20.77
N PRO A 963 5.59 7.06 21.98
CA PRO A 963 6.89 7.64 22.28
C PRO A 963 8.01 7.05 21.42
N PRO A 964 9.11 7.80 21.17
CA PRO A 964 10.30 7.26 20.51
C PRO A 964 10.94 6.15 21.35
N PHE A 965 11.69 5.27 20.71
CA PHE A 965 12.41 4.20 21.40
C PHE A 965 13.41 4.76 22.42
N GLY A 966 13.57 4.06 23.54
CA GLY A 966 14.52 4.44 24.59
C GLY A 966 15.94 4.01 24.30
N ILE A 967 16.86 4.49 25.13
CA ILE A 967 18.27 4.10 25.07
C ILE A 967 18.45 2.72 25.72
N LYS A 968 19.23 1.87 25.07
CA LYS A 968 19.65 0.55 25.56
C LYS A 968 21.02 0.68 26.25
N ALA A 969 21.09 0.35 27.54
CA ALA A 969 22.29 0.44 28.39
C ALA A 969 23.21 -0.79 28.28
#